data_AF-A0A2U8TRB8-F1
#
_entry.id   AF-A0A2U8TRB8-F1
#
_cell.length_a   1.000
_cell.length_b   1.000
_cell.length_c   1.000
_cell.angle_alpha   90.00
_cell.angle_beta   90.00
_cell.angle_gamma   90.00
#
_symmetry.space_group_name_H-M   'P 1'
#
loop_
_entity.id
_entity.type
_entity.pdbx_description
1 polymer ?
#
loop_
_entity_poly.entity_id
_entity_poly.type
_entity_poly.pdbx_seq_one_letter_code
_entity_poly.pdbx_strand_id
1 'polypeptide(L)'
;MAKKPKAATFIKDPLWYKDAVIYQVHVKSFFDSNNDGIGDFPGLIAKLDYIADLGVNTIWLLPFYPSPRRDDGYDIAEYRGVHPDYGTMADAKRFISEAHKRGLRVITELVINHTSDQHAWFQRARKAKPGSAARDFYVWSDDDHKYDGTRIIFLDTEKSNWTWDPVAGQYFWHRFYSHQPDLNFDNPQVMKAVLSVMRYWLDMGIDGLRLDAIPYLIERDGTNNENLPETHDVLKQIRAEIDANYPDRMLLAEANQWPEDTQLYFGDTDKKGLNGDECHMAFHFPLMPRMYMALAQEDRFPITDILRQTPEIPANCQWAIFLRNHDELTLEMVTDKERDYLWNYYAADRRARINLGIRRRLAPLMERDRRRVELLNSLLLSMPGTPTMYYGDEIGMGDNIYLGDRDGVRTPMQWSIDRNGGFSRADPASLVLPPIMDPQYGYLSVNVETQAGDPHSLLNWTRRMLAVRKQSKAFGRGTLKMLSPSNRRILAYTREYTGPDGKYETILCVANVSRSAQAAELDLSAYVGMVPVEMLGGNAFPPIGQLNFLLTLAPYGFYWFGLAAENQMPSWHVEPAQSLPDFTTLVLKKRMEELLEAPSRGTLEQGILPNWLQNRRWFAGKDAAIEKVNLAYGVRFGDAQHPVLLSEIEVTSGGQTSRYQLPFGFIADDQVGPALPQQLALSRVRRGPQVGLITDAFSLENFIRAVLQGMQESTVLPSDGGEIRFEPTAELAKLGLNAESEVRYLSAEQSNSSVVIGSSLVLKLIRKVASGVHPELEMSAYLTNAGFSNISPLLGSVVRRDAQGEDNLLMIAQGYLSNQGDAWEWTQNNLERALRDELADAMSEQEQHYNALGELKDFAGMLGQRLGEMHQVLAAPTDDPDFAPQVTTQKDALASAKDVAAQLEHSLKLLKQHQSELNPADKALVTRLLDNKKAILSHVQDLGKKAVGGLRIRVHGDLHLGQVLVIKGDAYLIDFEGEPARPLSERRGKHSPYKDVSGVLRSFDYAAAMAINVHNVDNTAEAQAARQRVADRYLNEAKQAFVDAYRLAAASLAHAWQDPEGEDAALALFGLEKAAYEVAYEAENRPTWLPVPLHGLYGLLSGLKPFSDLGGE
;
A
#
# COMPACT_ATOMS: atom_id res chain seq x y z
N MET A 1 -46.93 -12.39 23.77
CA MET A 1 -46.75 -12.54 22.31
C MET A 1 -45.51 -11.76 21.92
N ALA A 2 -44.42 -12.45 21.55
CA ALA A 2 -43.18 -11.80 21.14
C ALA A 2 -43.44 -10.98 19.87
N LYS A 3 -43.06 -9.69 19.88
CA LYS A 3 -43.07 -8.85 18.67
C LYS A 3 -42.14 -9.49 17.65
N LYS A 4 -42.59 -9.60 16.39
CA LYS A 4 -41.72 -9.99 15.26
C LYS A 4 -40.48 -9.08 15.27
N PRO A 5 -39.25 -9.64 15.21
CA PRO A 5 -38.04 -8.82 15.12
C PRO A 5 -38.09 -8.01 13.82
N LYS A 6 -37.78 -6.71 13.90
CA LYS A 6 -37.44 -5.92 12.70
C LYS A 6 -36.24 -6.61 12.04
N ALA A 7 -36.22 -6.67 10.71
CA ALA A 7 -35.03 -7.10 9.98
C ALA A 7 -33.84 -6.27 10.47
N ALA A 8 -32.81 -6.92 11.01
CA ALA A 8 -31.69 -6.25 11.64
C ALA A 8 -30.83 -5.54 10.57
N THR A 9 -30.55 -4.25 10.75
CA THR A 9 -29.65 -3.45 9.90
C THR A 9 -28.24 -4.06 9.85
N PHE A 10 -27.85 -4.72 10.94
CA PHE A 10 -26.60 -5.46 11.07
C PHE A 10 -26.92 -6.88 11.51
N ILE A 11 -26.40 -7.89 10.81
CA ILE A 11 -25.87 -9.19 11.29
C ILE A 11 -25.27 -9.89 10.06
N LYS A 12 -23.94 -9.84 9.95
CA LYS A 12 -23.12 -10.80 9.18
C LYS A 12 -22.03 -11.44 10.05
N ASP A 13 -21.61 -10.79 11.14
CA ASP A 13 -20.59 -11.28 12.09
C ASP A 13 -20.91 -10.82 13.54
N PRO A 14 -21.08 -11.73 14.52
CA PRO A 14 -21.28 -11.37 15.93
C PRO A 14 -20.05 -10.75 16.60
N LEU A 15 -18.84 -10.96 16.05
CA LEU A 15 -17.57 -10.43 16.57
C LEU A 15 -17.21 -9.05 16.00
N TRP A 16 -18.22 -8.28 15.55
CA TRP A 16 -18.03 -6.98 14.89
C TRP A 16 -17.12 -6.02 15.65
N TYR A 17 -17.14 -6.08 16.98
CA TYR A 17 -16.36 -5.23 17.87
C TYR A 17 -14.85 -5.43 17.69
N LYS A 18 -14.39 -6.56 17.14
CA LYS A 18 -12.97 -6.79 16.83
C LYS A 18 -12.45 -5.92 15.67
N ASP A 19 -13.34 -5.49 14.79
CA ASP A 19 -13.03 -4.62 13.65
C ASP A 19 -13.49 -3.18 13.89
N ALA A 20 -14.00 -2.87 15.10
CA ALA A 20 -14.49 -1.55 15.41
C ALA A 20 -13.36 -0.51 15.46
N VAL A 21 -13.75 0.74 15.25
CA VAL A 21 -13.01 1.94 15.66
C VAL A 21 -14.01 2.75 16.46
N ILE A 22 -13.77 2.85 17.76
CA ILE A 22 -14.70 3.47 18.71
C ILE A 22 -14.35 4.95 18.85
N TYR A 23 -15.35 5.81 18.79
CA TYR A 23 -15.22 7.25 19.02
C TYR A 23 -16.03 7.64 20.25
N GLN A 24 -15.33 8.01 21.31
CA GLN A 24 -15.90 8.41 22.58
C GLN A 24 -16.36 9.87 22.52
N VAL A 25 -17.67 10.09 22.72
CA VAL A 25 -18.32 11.39 22.60
C VAL A 25 -19.12 11.71 23.85
N HIS A 26 -19.05 12.98 24.28
CA HIS A 26 -19.94 13.52 25.28
C HIS A 26 -21.03 14.38 24.63
N VAL A 27 -22.30 13.99 24.76
CA VAL A 27 -23.44 14.75 24.19
C VAL A 27 -23.37 16.24 24.59
N LYS A 28 -23.16 16.49 25.89
CA LYS A 28 -22.99 17.81 26.52
C LYS A 28 -22.01 18.74 25.82
N SER A 29 -20.95 18.22 25.21
CA SER A 29 -19.83 19.02 24.71
C SER A 29 -19.62 18.88 23.20
N PHE A 30 -20.46 18.14 22.48
CA PHE A 30 -20.22 17.87 21.06
C PHE A 30 -20.81 18.93 20.13
N PHE A 31 -22.12 19.19 20.19
CA PHE A 31 -22.76 20.26 19.42
C PHE A 31 -24.11 20.64 20.03
N ASP A 32 -24.33 21.94 20.21
CA ASP A 32 -25.57 22.52 20.75
C ASP A 32 -26.42 23.02 19.57
N SER A 33 -27.60 22.43 19.40
CA SER A 33 -28.49 22.75 18.28
C SER A 33 -29.57 23.78 18.64
N ASN A 34 -29.93 23.88 19.92
CA ASN A 34 -31.01 24.73 20.41
C ASN A 34 -30.51 26.10 20.93
N ASN A 35 -29.19 26.25 21.06
CA ASN A 35 -28.46 27.44 21.53
C ASN A 35 -28.71 27.79 23.02
N ASP A 36 -28.90 26.79 23.88
CA ASP A 36 -28.97 26.98 25.33
C ASP A 36 -27.60 26.92 26.04
N GLY A 37 -26.54 26.57 25.29
CA GLY A 37 -25.17 26.47 25.77
C GLY A 37 -24.72 25.05 26.12
N ILE A 38 -25.58 24.05 25.93
CA ILE A 38 -25.34 22.64 26.23
C ILE A 38 -25.55 21.79 24.98
N GLY A 39 -24.65 20.85 24.71
CA GLY A 39 -24.79 19.96 23.57
C GLY A 39 -25.94 18.95 23.76
N ASP A 40 -26.62 18.61 22.67
CA ASP A 40 -27.88 17.85 22.70
C ASP A 40 -27.93 16.76 21.61
N PHE A 41 -28.87 15.80 21.72
CA PHE A 41 -29.01 14.72 20.74
C PHE A 41 -29.32 15.21 19.31
N PRO A 42 -30.25 16.16 19.07
CA PRO A 42 -30.43 16.76 17.75
C PRO A 42 -29.14 17.35 17.16
N GLY A 43 -28.30 17.97 17.99
CA GLY A 43 -27.02 18.50 17.62
C GLY A 43 -26.02 17.41 17.26
N LEU A 44 -25.93 16.36 18.06
CA LEU A 44 -25.12 15.19 17.75
C LEU A 44 -25.56 14.51 16.44
N ILE A 45 -26.87 14.42 16.18
CA ILE A 45 -27.42 13.93 14.91
C ILE A 45 -26.91 14.77 13.73
N ALA A 46 -26.88 16.10 13.87
CA ALA A 46 -26.40 17.01 12.84
C ALA A 46 -24.89 16.87 12.54
N LYS A 47 -24.14 16.17 13.40
CA LYS A 47 -22.70 15.93 13.26
C LYS A 47 -22.35 14.46 12.98
N LEU A 48 -23.35 13.60 12.75
CA LEU A 48 -23.11 12.19 12.40
C LEU A 48 -22.34 12.02 11.09
N ASP A 49 -22.54 12.91 10.13
CA ASP A 49 -21.81 12.86 8.84
C ASP A 49 -20.30 13.08 9.08
N TYR A 50 -19.93 14.06 9.92
CA TYR A 50 -18.53 14.25 10.33
C TYR A 50 -17.91 13.00 10.97
N ILE A 51 -18.65 12.33 11.86
CA ILE A 51 -18.19 11.10 12.52
C ILE A 51 -18.01 9.97 11.49
N ALA A 52 -18.97 9.80 10.58
CA ALA A 52 -18.86 8.80 9.52
C ALA A 52 -17.65 9.09 8.59
N ASP A 53 -17.48 10.35 8.18
CA ASP A 53 -16.39 10.80 7.30
C ASP A 53 -15.01 10.75 7.98
N LEU A 54 -14.96 10.72 9.32
CA LEU A 54 -13.72 10.47 10.05
C LEU A 54 -13.20 9.05 9.77
N GLY A 55 -14.09 8.11 9.43
CA GLY A 55 -13.75 6.70 9.19
C GLY A 55 -13.94 5.79 10.41
N VAL A 56 -14.58 6.29 11.48
CA VAL A 56 -14.97 5.47 12.64
C VAL A 56 -16.27 4.72 12.34
N ASN A 57 -16.55 3.64 13.07
CA ASN A 57 -17.75 2.81 12.84
C ASN A 57 -18.58 2.57 14.11
N THR A 58 -18.15 3.08 15.26
CA THR A 58 -18.81 2.87 16.54
C THR A 58 -18.70 4.13 17.39
N ILE A 59 -19.82 4.61 17.92
CA ILE A 59 -19.87 5.75 18.85
C ILE A 59 -20.06 5.20 20.25
N TRP A 60 -19.21 5.64 21.19
CA TRP A 60 -19.43 5.44 22.62
C TRP A 60 -19.90 6.75 23.26
N LEU A 61 -21.12 6.76 23.77
CA LEU A 61 -21.69 7.89 24.49
C LEU A 61 -21.37 7.82 25.98
N LEU A 62 -20.83 8.90 26.53
CA LEU A 62 -20.80 9.16 27.97
C LEU A 62 -22.24 9.25 28.55
N PRO A 63 -22.41 9.22 29.90
CA PRO A 63 -23.74 9.14 30.49
C PRO A 63 -24.63 10.32 30.08
N PHE A 64 -25.79 10.00 29.52
CA PHE A 64 -26.81 10.99 29.11
C PHE A 64 -28.10 10.89 29.94
N TYR A 65 -28.07 10.13 31.02
CA TYR A 65 -29.19 9.89 31.91
C TYR A 65 -29.52 11.10 32.78
N PRO A 66 -30.77 11.26 33.26
CA PRO A 66 -31.08 12.20 34.32
C PRO A 66 -30.16 11.98 35.53
N SER A 67 -29.52 13.06 35.95
CA SER A 67 -28.46 13.08 36.96
C SER A 67 -28.35 14.51 37.49
N PRO A 68 -27.98 14.72 38.78
CA PRO A 68 -27.61 16.04 39.25
C PRO A 68 -26.24 16.52 38.75
N ARG A 69 -25.52 15.68 37.99
CA ARG A 69 -24.20 15.92 37.38
C ARG A 69 -23.12 16.35 38.38
N ARG A 70 -23.15 15.76 39.58
CA ARG A 70 -22.09 16.00 40.57
C ARG A 70 -20.83 15.20 40.25
N ASP A 71 -20.96 14.14 39.47
CA ASP A 71 -19.87 13.42 38.79
C ASP A 71 -20.17 13.33 37.28
N ASP A 72 -20.60 14.46 36.71
CA ASP A 72 -20.84 14.64 35.28
C ASP A 72 -21.76 13.62 34.58
N GLY A 73 -22.70 13.03 35.33
CA GLY A 73 -23.67 12.06 34.82
C GLY A 73 -23.41 10.62 35.25
N TYR A 74 -22.26 10.30 35.84
CA TYR A 74 -21.98 8.98 36.42
C TYR A 74 -22.82 8.74 37.70
N ASP A 75 -23.24 9.81 38.37
CA ASP A 75 -24.24 9.79 39.43
C ASP A 75 -25.67 9.74 38.84
N ILE A 76 -26.11 8.57 38.38
CA ILE A 76 -27.40 8.38 37.69
C ILE A 76 -28.59 8.47 38.68
N ALA A 77 -29.55 9.37 38.42
CA ALA A 77 -30.79 9.52 39.17
C ALA A 77 -32.00 8.79 38.53
N GLU A 78 -31.95 8.52 37.22
CA GLU A 78 -32.95 7.70 36.51
C GLU A 78 -32.35 6.95 35.30
N TYR A 79 -32.20 5.64 35.39
CA TYR A 79 -31.59 4.82 34.32
C TYR A 79 -32.34 4.76 32.98
N ARG A 80 -33.65 5.03 32.96
CA ARG A 80 -34.51 4.87 31.77
C ARG A 80 -34.92 6.19 31.13
N GLY A 81 -34.39 7.30 31.63
CA GLY A 81 -34.64 8.63 31.10
C GLY A 81 -33.50 9.12 30.20
N VAL A 82 -33.72 10.31 29.64
CA VAL A 82 -32.68 11.15 29.01
C VAL A 82 -32.67 12.45 29.80
N HIS A 83 -31.47 12.95 30.13
CA HIS A 83 -31.34 14.22 30.85
C HIS A 83 -32.02 15.34 30.05
N PRO A 84 -32.84 16.21 30.66
CA PRO A 84 -33.57 17.26 29.93
C PRO A 84 -32.70 18.14 29.04
N ASP A 85 -31.51 18.52 29.51
CA ASP A 85 -30.53 19.30 28.72
C ASP A 85 -30.08 18.62 27.42
N TYR A 86 -30.16 17.28 27.31
CA TYR A 86 -29.72 16.55 26.12
C TYR A 86 -30.86 16.28 25.13
N GLY A 87 -32.08 16.67 25.47
CA GLY A 87 -33.29 16.46 24.68
C GLY A 87 -34.20 15.38 25.26
N THR A 88 -34.94 14.70 24.38
CA THR A 88 -35.98 13.75 24.78
C THR A 88 -35.61 12.30 24.47
N MET A 89 -36.37 11.36 25.04
CA MET A 89 -36.30 9.95 24.65
C MET A 89 -36.57 9.72 23.15
N ALA A 90 -37.35 10.59 22.50
CA ALA A 90 -37.57 10.49 21.05
C ALA A 90 -36.31 10.87 20.27
N ASP A 91 -35.55 11.85 20.75
CA ASP A 91 -34.30 12.28 20.14
C ASP A 91 -33.21 11.21 20.27
N ALA A 92 -33.09 10.57 21.44
CA ALA A 92 -32.17 9.45 21.63
C ALA A 92 -32.50 8.27 20.68
N LYS A 93 -33.78 7.91 20.53
CA LYS A 93 -34.22 6.89 19.56
C LYS A 93 -33.92 7.27 18.12
N ARG A 94 -34.13 8.55 17.79
CA ARG A 94 -33.79 9.08 16.47
C ARG A 94 -32.29 9.01 16.22
N PHE A 95 -31.48 9.38 17.20
CA PHE A 95 -30.01 9.30 17.13
C PHE A 95 -29.55 7.88 16.83
N ILE A 96 -30.01 6.87 17.58
CA ILE A 96 -29.68 5.46 17.33
C ILE A 96 -30.03 5.07 15.88
N SER A 97 -31.24 5.43 15.43
CA SER A 97 -31.67 5.13 14.07
C SER A 97 -30.84 5.83 12.99
N GLU A 98 -30.44 7.09 13.20
CA GLU A 98 -29.64 7.86 12.23
C GLU A 98 -28.17 7.42 12.20
N ALA A 99 -27.62 7.01 13.35
CA ALA A 99 -26.31 6.39 13.43
C ALA A 99 -26.29 5.05 12.66
N HIS A 100 -27.27 4.18 12.90
CA HIS A 100 -27.40 2.89 12.20
C HIS A 100 -27.54 3.05 10.69
N LYS A 101 -28.28 4.06 10.21
CA LYS A 101 -28.40 4.36 8.76
C LYS A 101 -27.05 4.66 8.10
N ARG A 102 -26.08 5.17 8.85
CA ARG A 102 -24.71 5.49 8.39
C ARG A 102 -23.72 4.37 8.64
N GLY A 103 -24.17 3.20 9.09
CA GLY A 103 -23.28 2.09 9.44
C GLY A 103 -22.57 2.26 10.79
N LEU A 104 -22.99 3.22 11.62
CA LEU A 104 -22.40 3.51 12.93
C LEU A 104 -23.15 2.74 14.02
N ARG A 105 -22.44 1.92 14.80
CA ARG A 105 -22.99 1.29 16.01
C ARG A 105 -22.93 2.24 17.21
N VAL A 106 -23.78 2.02 18.21
CA VAL A 106 -23.87 2.87 19.40
C VAL A 106 -23.65 2.05 20.67
N ILE A 107 -22.63 2.43 21.44
CA ILE A 107 -22.34 1.96 22.79
C ILE A 107 -22.77 3.06 23.77
N THR A 108 -23.39 2.67 24.88
CA THR A 108 -23.67 3.60 25.98
C THR A 108 -23.00 3.13 27.26
N GLU A 109 -22.73 4.08 28.15
CA GLU A 109 -22.35 3.83 29.54
C GLU A 109 -23.43 3.10 30.31
N LEU A 110 -23.04 2.19 31.18
CA LEU A 110 -23.94 1.63 32.17
C LEU A 110 -23.22 1.50 33.52
N VAL A 111 -23.50 2.48 34.38
CA VAL A 111 -23.02 2.51 35.77
C VAL A 111 -23.86 1.57 36.61
N ILE A 112 -23.32 0.38 36.89
CA ILE A 112 -24.03 -0.66 37.64
C ILE A 112 -23.57 -0.79 39.08
N ASN A 113 -22.42 -0.22 39.45
CA ASN A 113 -21.92 -0.26 40.83
C ASN A 113 -22.76 0.58 41.79
N HIS A 114 -23.14 1.78 41.37
CA HIS A 114 -23.76 2.78 42.24
C HIS A 114 -24.83 3.58 41.51
N THR A 115 -25.59 4.38 42.27
CA THR A 115 -26.57 5.36 41.75
C THR A 115 -26.35 6.71 42.40
N SER A 116 -26.95 7.79 41.90
CA SER A 116 -27.07 9.02 42.69
C SER A 116 -27.85 8.81 43.99
N ASP A 117 -27.49 9.53 45.05
CA ASP A 117 -28.28 9.64 46.28
C ASP A 117 -29.70 10.23 46.03
N GLN A 118 -29.92 10.88 44.90
CA GLN A 118 -31.24 11.36 44.46
C GLN A 118 -32.07 10.28 43.75
N HIS A 119 -31.48 9.13 43.42
CA HIS A 119 -32.18 8.04 42.75
C HIS A 119 -33.38 7.58 43.60
N ALA A 120 -34.50 7.29 42.96
CA ALA A 120 -35.73 6.87 43.64
C ALA A 120 -35.53 5.58 44.47
N TRP A 121 -34.54 4.77 44.14
CA TRP A 121 -34.15 3.61 44.92
C TRP A 121 -33.53 4.03 46.27
N PHE A 122 -32.52 4.90 46.28
CA PHE A 122 -31.88 5.36 47.52
C PHE A 122 -32.85 6.15 48.40
N GLN A 123 -33.65 7.03 47.80
CA GLN A 123 -34.67 7.80 48.51
C GLN A 123 -35.72 6.92 49.21
N ARG A 124 -36.03 5.76 48.62
CA ARG A 124 -36.87 4.74 49.28
C ARG A 124 -36.09 3.96 50.34
N ALA A 125 -34.86 3.55 50.04
CA ALA A 125 -34.01 2.75 50.94
C ALA A 125 -33.73 3.48 52.26
N ARG A 126 -33.34 4.76 52.20
CA ARG A 126 -33.03 5.56 53.40
C ARG A 126 -34.24 5.78 54.33
N LYS A 127 -35.47 5.70 53.80
CA LYS A 127 -36.73 5.82 54.56
C LYS A 127 -37.34 4.47 54.94
N ALA A 128 -36.84 3.38 54.37
CA ALA A 128 -37.34 2.04 54.61
C ALA A 128 -36.83 1.47 55.94
N LYS A 129 -37.57 0.51 56.51
CA LYS A 129 -37.15 -0.17 57.74
C LYS A 129 -35.88 -1.01 57.49
N PRO A 130 -34.95 -1.09 58.46
CA PRO A 130 -33.80 -2.00 58.40
C PRO A 130 -34.21 -3.44 58.05
N GLY A 131 -33.45 -4.10 57.15
CA GLY A 131 -33.69 -5.48 56.70
C GLY A 131 -34.90 -5.67 55.76
N SER A 132 -35.42 -4.59 55.17
CA SER A 132 -36.47 -4.69 54.15
C SER A 132 -35.88 -4.70 52.74
N ALA A 133 -36.55 -5.35 51.78
CA ALA A 133 -36.07 -5.42 50.39
C ALA A 133 -35.78 -4.06 49.74
N ALA A 134 -36.48 -3.00 50.17
CA ALA A 134 -36.22 -1.64 49.71
C ALA A 134 -35.00 -1.00 50.39
N ARG A 135 -34.74 -1.32 51.66
CA ARG A 135 -33.53 -0.90 52.39
C ARG A 135 -32.29 -1.56 51.80
N ASP A 136 -32.37 -2.87 51.60
CA ASP A 136 -31.26 -3.73 51.20
C ASP A 136 -30.89 -3.57 49.72
N PHE A 137 -31.43 -2.56 49.02
CA PHE A 137 -30.99 -2.17 47.68
C PHE A 137 -29.59 -1.52 47.70
N TYR A 138 -29.16 -1.03 48.87
CA TYR A 138 -27.86 -0.42 49.13
C TYR A 138 -27.21 -1.10 50.33
N VAL A 139 -25.92 -0.86 50.51
CA VAL A 139 -25.12 -1.44 51.60
C VAL A 139 -25.13 -0.51 52.81
N TRP A 140 -25.56 -1.02 53.97
CA TRP A 140 -25.73 -0.25 55.22
C TRP A 140 -24.93 -0.86 56.37
N SER A 141 -24.48 -0.01 57.30
CA SER A 141 -23.79 -0.41 58.53
C SER A 141 -24.13 0.50 59.71
N ASP A 142 -24.07 -0.02 60.93
CA ASP A 142 -24.28 0.75 62.16
C ASP A 142 -23.05 1.62 62.52
N ASP A 143 -21.87 1.20 62.08
CA ASP A 143 -20.59 1.91 62.21
C ASP A 143 -19.81 1.90 60.87
N ASP A 144 -18.67 2.59 60.83
CA ASP A 144 -17.80 2.70 59.66
C ASP A 144 -16.61 1.70 59.68
N HIS A 145 -16.70 0.62 60.48
CA HIS A 145 -15.58 -0.30 60.70
C HIS A 145 -15.58 -1.52 59.76
N LYS A 146 -16.66 -1.77 59.03
CA LYS A 146 -16.72 -2.84 58.03
C LYS A 146 -15.84 -2.54 56.81
N TYR A 147 -15.33 -3.61 56.20
CA TYR A 147 -14.48 -3.54 55.01
C TYR A 147 -13.17 -2.77 55.25
N ASP A 148 -12.64 -2.85 56.47
CA ASP A 148 -11.36 -2.24 56.84
C ASP A 148 -10.22 -2.74 55.93
N GLY A 149 -9.32 -1.83 55.57
CA GLY A 149 -8.25 -2.07 54.59
C GLY A 149 -8.60 -1.79 53.12
N THR A 150 -9.86 -1.42 52.81
CA THR A 150 -10.24 -0.96 51.45
C THR A 150 -9.67 0.42 51.18
N ARG A 151 -9.07 0.62 49.99
CA ARG A 151 -8.57 1.95 49.58
C ARG A 151 -9.72 2.91 49.26
N ILE A 152 -9.46 4.20 49.41
CA ILE A 152 -10.33 5.28 48.94
C ILE A 152 -9.87 5.70 47.54
N ILE A 153 -10.76 5.68 46.55
CA ILE A 153 -10.42 6.01 45.16
C ILE A 153 -10.22 7.53 45.01
N PHE A 154 -11.20 8.33 45.40
CA PHE A 154 -11.14 9.80 45.35
C PHE A 154 -10.60 10.40 46.65
N LEU A 155 -9.36 10.04 46.97
CA LEU A 155 -8.61 10.44 48.17
C LEU A 155 -8.44 11.97 48.36
N ASP A 156 -8.55 12.77 47.29
CA ASP A 156 -8.51 14.22 47.37
C ASP A 156 -9.81 14.84 47.94
N THR A 157 -10.92 14.07 47.94
CA THR A 157 -12.25 14.57 48.34
C THR A 157 -12.87 13.77 49.49
N GLU A 158 -12.87 12.44 49.40
CA GLU A 158 -13.52 11.57 50.37
C GLU A 158 -12.56 11.14 51.48
N LYS A 159 -13.07 11.11 52.72
CA LYS A 159 -12.28 10.73 53.91
C LYS A 159 -12.49 9.29 54.34
N SER A 160 -13.57 8.68 53.86
CA SER A 160 -14.01 7.31 54.15
C SER A 160 -14.88 6.83 53.00
N ASN A 161 -14.97 5.51 52.83
CA ASN A 161 -15.95 4.88 51.95
C ASN A 161 -17.32 4.67 52.63
N TRP A 162 -17.47 5.13 53.87
CA TRP A 162 -18.71 5.13 54.63
C TRP A 162 -19.16 6.56 54.94
N THR A 163 -20.42 6.88 54.62
CA THR A 163 -21.03 8.17 54.97
C THR A 163 -22.29 7.97 55.81
N TRP A 164 -22.41 8.75 56.89
CA TRP A 164 -23.59 8.73 57.75
C TRP A 164 -24.81 9.38 57.06
N ASP A 165 -25.91 8.64 56.94
CA ASP A 165 -27.18 9.20 56.48
C ASP A 165 -28.10 9.56 57.67
N PRO A 166 -28.44 10.85 57.86
CA PRO A 166 -29.18 11.31 59.03
C PRO A 166 -30.66 10.87 59.05
N VAL A 167 -31.23 10.46 57.90
CA VAL A 167 -32.61 9.97 57.81
C VAL A 167 -32.66 8.49 58.13
N ALA A 168 -31.68 7.75 57.64
CA ALA A 168 -31.53 6.32 57.81
C ALA A 168 -30.99 5.93 59.20
N GLY A 169 -30.29 6.84 59.87
CA GLY A 169 -29.65 6.60 61.16
C GLY A 169 -28.56 5.52 61.11
N GLN A 170 -27.90 5.37 59.95
CA GLN A 170 -26.86 4.37 59.67
C GLN A 170 -25.88 4.93 58.63
N TYR A 171 -24.70 4.33 58.53
CA TYR A 171 -23.76 4.56 57.45
C TYR A 171 -24.18 3.80 56.19
N PHE A 172 -23.93 4.38 55.02
CA PHE A 172 -24.01 3.67 53.74
C PHE A 172 -22.65 3.67 53.04
N TRP A 173 -22.41 2.63 52.25
CA TRP A 173 -21.18 2.43 51.50
C TRP A 173 -21.18 3.21 50.19
N HIS A 174 -20.02 3.75 49.82
CA HIS A 174 -19.74 4.33 48.52
C HIS A 174 -18.25 4.16 48.17
N ARG A 175 -17.93 3.70 46.97
CA ARG A 175 -16.54 3.62 46.48
C ARG A 175 -16.02 4.92 45.87
N PHE A 176 -16.95 5.71 45.37
CA PHE A 176 -16.73 7.01 44.73
C PHE A 176 -17.15 8.12 45.70
N TYR A 177 -17.82 9.16 45.21
CA TYR A 177 -18.29 10.23 46.08
C TYR A 177 -19.42 9.77 46.99
N SER A 178 -19.57 10.43 48.13
CA SER A 178 -20.65 10.20 49.11
C SER A 178 -22.06 10.34 48.51
N HIS A 179 -22.22 11.01 47.39
CA HIS A 179 -23.51 11.11 46.67
C HIS A 179 -23.72 10.02 45.62
N GLN A 180 -22.84 9.02 45.59
CA GLN A 180 -22.90 7.82 44.75
C GLN A 180 -23.00 6.57 45.62
N PRO A 181 -24.10 6.36 46.37
CA PRO A 181 -24.29 5.17 47.17
C PRO A 181 -24.27 3.88 46.33
N ASP A 182 -23.50 2.90 46.79
CA ASP A 182 -23.26 1.63 46.11
C ASP A 182 -24.46 0.68 46.22
N LEU A 183 -24.78 0.02 45.10
CA LEU A 183 -25.85 -0.96 45.00
C LEU A 183 -25.41 -2.28 45.63
N ASN A 184 -26.31 -2.90 46.39
CA ASN A 184 -26.01 -4.15 47.07
C ASN A 184 -26.27 -5.37 46.16
N PHE A 185 -25.23 -5.92 45.52
CA PHE A 185 -25.37 -7.09 44.64
C PHE A 185 -25.63 -8.42 45.36
N ASP A 186 -25.47 -8.49 46.69
CA ASP A 186 -25.96 -9.65 47.47
C ASP A 186 -27.50 -9.73 47.47
N ASN A 187 -28.18 -8.63 47.14
CA ASN A 187 -29.64 -8.60 46.98
C ASN A 187 -30.04 -8.98 45.53
N PRO A 188 -30.73 -10.12 45.31
CA PRO A 188 -31.10 -10.56 43.97
C PRO A 188 -32.08 -9.60 43.25
N GLN A 189 -32.75 -8.70 43.98
CA GLN A 189 -33.59 -7.65 43.36
C GLN A 189 -32.75 -6.59 42.63
N VAL A 190 -31.52 -6.32 43.09
CA VAL A 190 -30.59 -5.40 42.42
C VAL A 190 -30.18 -5.98 41.09
N MET A 191 -29.72 -7.24 41.05
CA MET A 191 -29.41 -7.95 39.80
C MET A 191 -30.59 -7.91 38.81
N LYS A 192 -31.80 -8.22 39.28
CA LYS A 192 -33.02 -8.18 38.45
C LYS A 192 -33.29 -6.77 37.89
N ALA A 193 -33.05 -5.73 38.68
CA ALA A 193 -33.24 -4.34 38.25
C ALA A 193 -32.20 -3.94 37.21
N VAL A 194 -30.92 -4.28 37.42
CA VAL A 194 -29.81 -4.03 36.49
C VAL A 194 -30.07 -4.71 35.13
N LEU A 195 -30.38 -6.01 35.11
CA LEU A 195 -30.73 -6.72 33.88
C LEU A 195 -31.95 -6.09 33.18
N SER A 196 -32.92 -5.59 33.95
CA SER A 196 -34.09 -4.90 33.40
C SER A 196 -33.74 -3.55 32.77
N VAL A 197 -32.72 -2.84 33.26
CA VAL A 197 -32.19 -1.61 32.65
C VAL A 197 -31.41 -1.95 31.37
N MET A 198 -30.56 -2.97 31.40
CA MET A 198 -29.81 -3.44 30.22
C MET A 198 -30.75 -3.78 29.06
N ARG A 199 -31.74 -4.65 29.32
CA ARG A 199 -32.75 -5.02 28.32
C ARG A 199 -33.47 -3.81 27.74
N TYR A 200 -33.81 -2.81 28.57
CA TYR A 200 -34.51 -1.61 28.11
C TYR A 200 -33.74 -0.85 27.01
N TRP A 201 -32.43 -0.69 27.16
CA TRP A 201 -31.59 0.00 26.18
C TRP A 201 -31.22 -0.88 24.98
N LEU A 202 -30.98 -2.17 25.20
CA LEU A 202 -30.72 -3.13 24.12
C LEU A 202 -31.95 -3.30 23.21
N ASP A 203 -33.16 -3.41 23.78
CA ASP A 203 -34.44 -3.42 23.05
C ASP A 203 -34.65 -2.14 22.22
N MET A 204 -34.03 -1.02 22.63
CA MET A 204 -34.10 0.25 21.92
C MET A 204 -33.15 0.33 20.73
N GLY A 205 -32.17 -0.57 20.65
CA GLY A 205 -31.21 -0.66 19.55
C GLY A 205 -29.78 -0.26 19.92
N ILE A 206 -29.45 -0.05 21.20
CA ILE A 206 -28.05 0.07 21.63
C ILE A 206 -27.29 -1.21 21.30
N ASP A 207 -26.08 -1.09 20.75
CA ASP A 207 -25.25 -2.19 20.25
C ASP A 207 -24.25 -2.72 21.28
N GLY A 208 -23.93 -1.94 22.29
CA GLY A 208 -23.10 -2.39 23.39
C GLY A 208 -23.23 -1.55 24.65
N LEU A 209 -22.74 -2.10 25.76
CA LEU A 209 -22.77 -1.48 27.06
C LEU A 209 -21.34 -1.44 27.61
N ARG A 210 -20.84 -0.25 27.91
CA ARG A 210 -19.60 -0.09 28.69
C ARG A 210 -19.98 -0.16 30.17
N LEU A 211 -19.55 -1.22 30.84
CA LEU A 211 -19.84 -1.46 32.24
C LEU A 211 -18.80 -0.71 33.08
N ASP A 212 -19.27 0.33 33.75
CA ASP A 212 -18.45 1.21 34.58
C ASP A 212 -18.28 0.65 35.99
N ALA A 213 -17.10 0.84 36.58
CA ALA A 213 -16.79 0.51 37.96
C ALA A 213 -17.01 -0.96 38.37
N ILE A 214 -16.92 -1.90 37.41
CA ILE A 214 -17.23 -3.32 37.68
C ILE A 214 -16.29 -4.07 38.61
N PRO A 215 -15.04 -3.63 38.90
CA PRO A 215 -14.25 -4.28 39.94
C PRO A 215 -14.82 -4.22 41.36
N TYR A 216 -15.83 -3.38 41.58
CA TYR A 216 -16.23 -2.97 42.93
C TYR A 216 -17.63 -3.47 43.35
N LEU A 217 -18.28 -4.34 42.56
CA LEU A 217 -19.70 -4.68 42.74
C LEU A 217 -20.03 -5.44 44.04
N ILE A 218 -19.06 -6.16 44.62
CA ILE A 218 -19.25 -6.98 45.82
C ILE A 218 -18.18 -6.65 46.85
N GLU A 219 -18.60 -6.58 48.12
CA GLU A 219 -17.73 -6.36 49.27
C GLU A 219 -17.77 -7.52 50.29
N ARG A 220 -16.61 -7.88 50.82
CA ARG A 220 -16.37 -8.90 51.85
C ARG A 220 -15.34 -8.43 52.87
N ASP A 221 -15.65 -8.62 54.15
CA ASP A 221 -14.72 -8.33 55.25
C ASP A 221 -13.40 -9.12 55.09
N GLY A 222 -12.27 -8.46 55.39
CA GLY A 222 -10.94 -9.06 55.28
C GLY A 222 -10.37 -9.13 53.87
N THR A 223 -11.03 -8.50 52.89
CA THR A 223 -10.54 -8.35 51.51
C THR A 223 -10.30 -6.89 51.16
N ASN A 224 -9.69 -6.62 50.00
CA ASN A 224 -9.57 -5.26 49.45
C ASN A 224 -10.84 -4.79 48.72
N ASN A 225 -11.88 -5.64 48.60
CA ASN A 225 -13.15 -5.35 47.91
C ASN A 225 -12.97 -4.95 46.44
N GLU A 226 -12.00 -5.56 45.76
CA GLU A 226 -11.79 -5.42 44.32
C GLU A 226 -11.63 -6.80 43.69
N ASN A 227 -12.19 -7.01 42.50
CA ASN A 227 -12.02 -8.24 41.70
C ASN A 227 -12.47 -9.53 42.43
N LEU A 228 -13.46 -9.44 43.33
CA LEU A 228 -13.90 -10.60 44.10
C LEU A 228 -14.55 -11.66 43.19
N PRO A 229 -14.41 -12.97 43.47
CA PRO A 229 -15.02 -14.03 42.65
C PRO A 229 -16.53 -13.85 42.44
N GLU A 230 -17.26 -13.37 43.45
CA GLU A 230 -18.69 -13.13 43.34
C GLU A 230 -19.03 -11.96 42.38
N THR A 231 -18.11 -11.00 42.20
CA THR A 231 -18.25 -9.96 41.17
C THR A 231 -18.21 -10.57 39.78
N HIS A 232 -17.29 -11.52 39.55
CA HIS A 232 -17.21 -12.27 38.30
C HIS A 232 -18.48 -13.13 38.07
N ASP A 233 -19.03 -13.76 39.11
CA ASP A 233 -20.31 -14.50 39.01
C ASP A 233 -21.49 -13.59 38.60
N VAL A 234 -21.50 -12.34 39.06
CA VAL A 234 -22.47 -11.32 38.63
C VAL A 234 -22.30 -11.02 37.13
N LEU A 235 -21.07 -10.84 36.65
CA LEU A 235 -20.77 -10.56 35.24
C LEU A 235 -21.11 -11.73 34.32
N LYS A 236 -20.83 -12.98 34.74
CA LYS A 236 -21.23 -14.20 33.99
C LYS A 236 -22.74 -14.28 33.82
N GLN A 237 -23.51 -13.95 34.87
CA GLN A 237 -24.98 -13.89 34.77
C GLN A 237 -25.45 -12.81 33.79
N ILE A 238 -24.83 -11.64 33.80
CA ILE A 238 -25.11 -10.56 32.85
C ILE A 238 -24.81 -11.01 31.42
N ARG A 239 -23.64 -11.62 31.19
CA ARG A 239 -23.23 -12.12 29.87
C ARG A 239 -24.17 -13.21 29.36
N ALA A 240 -24.50 -14.19 30.18
CA ALA A 240 -25.41 -15.27 29.82
C ALA A 240 -26.80 -14.75 29.40
N GLU A 241 -27.30 -13.71 30.07
CA GLU A 241 -28.55 -13.04 29.72
C GLU A 241 -28.47 -12.33 28.36
N ILE A 242 -27.35 -11.67 28.07
CA ILE A 242 -27.13 -10.97 26.80
C ILE A 242 -26.97 -11.98 25.66
N ASP A 243 -26.13 -13.00 25.80
CA ASP A 243 -25.94 -14.02 24.76
C ASP A 243 -27.23 -14.75 24.41
N ALA A 244 -28.11 -15.00 25.41
CA ALA A 244 -29.38 -15.69 25.20
C ALA A 244 -30.42 -14.87 24.41
N ASN A 245 -30.38 -13.53 24.49
CA ASN A 245 -31.45 -12.67 23.97
C ASN A 245 -30.98 -11.65 22.91
N TYR A 246 -29.69 -11.34 22.88
CA TYR A 246 -29.09 -10.30 22.02
C TYR A 246 -27.72 -10.72 21.48
N PRO A 247 -27.65 -11.69 20.56
CA PRO A 247 -26.40 -12.34 20.13
C PRO A 247 -25.44 -11.44 19.32
N ASP A 248 -25.84 -10.21 18.98
CA ASP A 248 -25.05 -9.24 18.22
C ASP A 248 -24.60 -8.02 19.05
N ARG A 249 -24.66 -8.12 20.39
CA ARG A 249 -24.32 -7.05 21.34
C ARG A 249 -23.01 -7.31 22.06
N MET A 250 -22.44 -6.24 22.61
CA MET A 250 -21.11 -6.26 23.20
C MET A 250 -21.13 -5.67 24.62
N LEU A 251 -20.31 -6.25 25.51
CA LEU A 251 -20.01 -5.75 26.86
C LEU A 251 -18.55 -5.31 26.93
N LEU A 252 -18.31 -4.08 27.34
CA LEU A 252 -16.98 -3.49 27.49
C LEU A 252 -16.71 -3.19 28.97
N ALA A 253 -15.76 -3.90 29.56
CA ALA A 253 -15.32 -3.73 30.93
C ALA A 253 -14.43 -2.50 31.09
N GLU A 254 -14.81 -1.61 32.01
CA GLU A 254 -13.85 -0.73 32.66
C GLU A 254 -13.31 -1.42 33.92
N ALA A 255 -12.15 -2.06 33.77
CA ALA A 255 -11.38 -2.61 34.88
C ALA A 255 -9.95 -2.04 34.81
N ASN A 256 -9.70 -0.95 35.54
CA ASN A 256 -8.38 -0.35 35.66
C ASN A 256 -7.54 -1.12 36.67
N GLN A 257 -7.05 -2.31 36.28
CA GLN A 257 -6.28 -3.23 37.12
C GLN A 257 -4.97 -3.63 36.42
N TRP A 258 -4.13 -4.44 37.08
CA TRP A 258 -2.97 -5.06 36.44
C TRP A 258 -3.39 -6.02 35.31
N PRO A 259 -2.53 -6.35 34.32
CA PRO A 259 -2.90 -7.18 33.19
C PRO A 259 -3.52 -8.53 33.56
N GLU A 260 -2.95 -9.21 34.55
CA GLU A 260 -3.40 -10.50 35.06
C GLU A 260 -4.80 -10.45 35.68
N ASP A 261 -5.13 -9.36 36.39
CA ASP A 261 -6.43 -9.17 37.02
C ASP A 261 -7.47 -8.71 35.99
N THR A 262 -7.07 -7.86 35.04
CA THR A 262 -7.96 -7.38 33.98
C THR A 262 -8.37 -8.52 33.05
N GLN A 263 -7.50 -9.50 32.82
CA GLN A 263 -7.79 -10.65 31.96
C GLN A 263 -8.94 -11.51 32.52
N LEU A 264 -9.13 -11.54 33.84
CA LEU A 264 -10.21 -12.31 34.48
C LEU A 264 -11.61 -11.84 34.04
N TYR A 265 -11.75 -10.57 33.65
CA TYR A 265 -13.02 -10.00 33.18
C TYR A 265 -13.48 -10.52 31.81
N PHE A 266 -12.66 -11.32 31.12
CA PHE A 266 -13.10 -12.07 29.93
C PHE A 266 -13.79 -13.39 30.28
N GLY A 267 -13.69 -13.83 31.53
CA GLY A 267 -14.32 -15.04 32.05
C GLY A 267 -13.55 -16.32 31.76
N ASP A 268 -14.18 -17.44 32.09
CA ASP A 268 -13.63 -18.77 31.85
C ASP A 268 -13.79 -19.18 30.39
N THR A 269 -12.87 -20.01 29.91
CA THR A 269 -13.02 -20.60 28.57
C THR A 269 -13.97 -21.79 28.59
N ASP A 270 -14.76 -21.95 27.53
CA ASP A 270 -15.61 -23.13 27.34
C ASP A 270 -14.82 -24.46 27.34
N LYS A 271 -15.51 -25.60 27.30
CA LYS A 271 -14.86 -26.93 27.29
C LYS A 271 -13.88 -27.15 26.13
N LYS A 272 -13.92 -26.31 25.09
CA LYS A 272 -13.01 -26.34 23.94
C LYS A 272 -11.83 -25.39 24.11
N GLY A 273 -11.81 -24.58 25.17
CA GLY A 273 -10.77 -23.60 25.45
C GLY A 273 -10.84 -22.35 24.58
N LEU A 274 -11.99 -22.06 23.94
CA LEU A 274 -12.06 -21.06 22.87
C LEU A 274 -12.81 -19.78 23.23
N ASN A 275 -13.91 -19.89 23.98
CA ASN A 275 -14.84 -18.76 24.18
C ASN A 275 -14.93 -18.37 25.66
N GLY A 276 -14.77 -17.07 25.96
CA GLY A 276 -14.97 -16.46 27.27
C GLY A 276 -16.44 -16.13 27.55
N ASP A 277 -16.83 -16.19 28.82
CA ASP A 277 -18.20 -16.11 29.32
C ASP A 277 -18.53 -14.90 30.22
N GLU A 278 -17.67 -13.87 30.26
CA GLU A 278 -17.94 -12.58 30.94
C GLU A 278 -18.02 -11.41 29.94
N CYS A 279 -17.11 -10.43 29.99
CA CYS A 279 -17.12 -9.30 29.08
C CYS A 279 -16.51 -9.68 27.73
N HIS A 280 -17.05 -9.09 26.66
CA HIS A 280 -16.52 -9.28 25.31
C HIS A 280 -15.24 -8.49 25.11
N MET A 281 -15.16 -7.32 25.75
CA MET A 281 -14.05 -6.40 25.68
C MET A 281 -13.65 -5.91 27.06
N ALA A 282 -12.38 -5.54 27.22
CA ALA A 282 -11.89 -4.79 28.38
C ALA A 282 -10.89 -3.74 27.90
N PHE A 283 -10.81 -2.60 28.61
CA PHE A 283 -9.78 -1.60 28.31
C PHE A 283 -8.39 -2.09 28.69
N HIS A 284 -7.42 -1.89 27.81
CA HIS A 284 -6.02 -2.24 28.08
C HIS A 284 -5.31 -1.12 28.86
N PHE A 285 -5.81 -0.80 30.06
CA PHE A 285 -5.25 0.22 30.95
C PHE A 285 -3.74 0.08 31.19
N PRO A 286 -3.17 -1.14 31.37
CA PRO A 286 -1.73 -1.28 31.61
C PRO A 286 -0.85 -0.79 30.46
N LEU A 287 -1.29 -0.94 29.20
CA LEU A 287 -0.50 -0.56 28.02
C LEU A 287 -0.42 0.95 27.84
N MET A 288 -1.51 1.67 28.12
CA MET A 288 -1.65 3.10 27.84
C MET A 288 -0.52 3.93 28.50
N PRO A 289 -0.25 3.88 29.81
CA PRO A 289 0.83 4.66 30.43
C PRO A 289 2.22 4.29 29.89
N ARG A 290 2.42 3.02 29.51
CA ARG A 290 3.70 2.54 28.99
C ARG A 290 4.01 3.07 27.59
N MET A 291 2.98 3.40 26.79
CA MET A 291 3.19 4.13 25.53
C MET A 291 3.80 5.52 25.79
N TYR A 292 3.26 6.27 26.76
CA TYR A 292 3.81 7.57 27.15
C TYR A 292 5.21 7.46 27.77
N MET A 293 5.45 6.44 28.60
CA MET A 293 6.78 6.20 29.17
C MET A 293 7.81 5.87 28.09
N ALA A 294 7.45 5.06 27.09
CA ALA A 294 8.37 4.68 26.03
C ALA A 294 8.85 5.88 25.22
N LEU A 295 7.97 6.85 24.94
CA LEU A 295 8.35 8.12 24.32
C LEU A 295 9.23 8.98 25.23
N ALA A 296 8.89 9.09 26.51
CA ALA A 296 9.64 9.92 27.46
C ALA A 296 11.05 9.38 27.74
N GLN A 297 11.20 8.06 27.85
CA GLN A 297 12.48 7.37 28.03
C GLN A 297 13.22 7.14 26.71
N GLU A 298 12.53 7.38 25.57
CA GLU A 298 12.88 6.96 24.23
C GLU A 298 13.18 5.44 24.14
N ASP A 299 12.67 4.59 25.03
CA ASP A 299 12.98 3.15 25.08
C ASP A 299 11.70 2.35 24.84
N ARG A 300 11.72 1.38 23.92
CA ARG A 300 10.57 0.50 23.66
C ARG A 300 10.24 -0.44 24.83
N PHE A 301 11.17 -0.61 25.77
CA PHE A 301 11.10 -1.62 26.82
C PHE A 301 9.79 -1.59 27.62
N PRO A 302 9.26 -0.44 28.11
CA PRO A 302 8.01 -0.41 28.86
C PRO A 302 6.83 -1.02 28.09
N ILE A 303 6.73 -0.76 26.77
CA ILE A 303 5.70 -1.35 25.91
C ILE A 303 5.91 -2.87 25.77
N THR A 304 7.13 -3.29 25.45
CA THR A 304 7.42 -4.72 25.23
C THR A 304 7.29 -5.55 26.50
N ASP A 305 7.60 -4.97 27.65
CA ASP A 305 7.56 -5.65 28.94
C ASP A 305 6.12 -5.87 29.39
N ILE A 306 5.27 -4.82 29.32
CA ILE A 306 3.86 -4.95 29.71
C ILE A 306 3.09 -5.89 28.78
N LEU A 307 3.39 -5.89 27.48
CA LEU A 307 2.76 -6.80 26.51
C LEU A 307 3.20 -8.27 26.73
N ARG A 308 4.40 -8.53 27.26
CA ARG A 308 4.83 -9.89 27.65
C ARG A 308 4.15 -10.39 28.91
N GLN A 309 3.80 -9.47 29.82
CA GLN A 309 3.09 -9.79 31.06
C GLN A 309 1.57 -9.92 30.84
N THR A 310 1.05 -9.38 29.74
CA THR A 310 -0.37 -9.45 29.40
C THR A 310 -0.74 -10.87 28.96
N PRO A 311 -1.60 -11.60 29.69
CA PRO A 311 -1.94 -12.97 29.33
C PRO A 311 -2.78 -13.05 28.04
N GLU A 312 -2.82 -14.23 27.43
CA GLU A 312 -3.72 -14.50 26.30
C GLU A 312 -5.18 -14.39 26.75
N ILE A 313 -6.03 -13.92 25.83
CA ILE A 313 -7.46 -13.73 26.06
C ILE A 313 -8.27 -14.74 25.23
N PRO A 314 -9.51 -15.08 25.63
CA PRO A 314 -10.35 -15.98 24.84
C PRO A 314 -10.57 -15.49 23.40
N ALA A 315 -10.75 -16.41 22.44
CA ALA A 315 -10.77 -16.11 21.01
C ALA A 315 -11.98 -15.26 20.57
N ASN A 316 -13.06 -15.24 21.32
CA ASN A 316 -14.22 -14.35 21.12
C ASN A 316 -14.04 -12.97 21.79
N CYS A 317 -13.02 -12.77 22.63
CA CYS A 317 -12.80 -11.54 23.38
C CYS A 317 -11.80 -10.59 22.70
N GLN A 318 -11.73 -9.34 23.15
CA GLN A 318 -10.89 -8.32 22.52
C GLN A 318 -10.47 -7.19 23.48
N TRP A 319 -9.21 -6.78 23.43
CA TRP A 319 -8.77 -5.55 24.10
C TRP A 319 -9.32 -4.28 23.42
N ALA A 320 -9.72 -3.29 24.21
CA ALA A 320 -9.93 -1.91 23.77
C ALA A 320 -8.67 -1.07 24.06
N ILE A 321 -8.02 -0.58 23.01
CA ILE A 321 -6.79 0.23 23.10
C ILE A 321 -7.19 1.70 23.05
N PHE A 322 -6.59 2.55 23.88
CA PHE A 322 -6.88 3.97 23.91
C PHE A 322 -5.63 4.76 24.35
N LEU A 323 -5.56 6.04 23.97
CA LEU A 323 -4.49 6.94 24.40
C LEU A 323 -4.92 7.86 25.54
N ARG A 324 -6.15 8.39 25.43
CA ARG A 324 -6.81 9.27 26.39
C ARG A 324 -8.31 8.98 26.38
N ASN A 325 -9.01 9.50 27.37
CA ASN A 325 -10.44 9.41 27.56
C ASN A 325 -10.94 10.69 28.27
N HIS A 326 -12.21 10.68 28.68
CA HIS A 326 -12.83 11.77 29.44
C HIS A 326 -12.33 11.94 30.88
N ASP A 327 -11.53 11.01 31.40
CA ASP A 327 -10.88 11.08 32.71
C ASP A 327 -9.44 11.56 32.62
N GLU A 328 -8.75 11.61 33.75
CA GLU A 328 -7.32 11.77 33.78
C GLU A 328 -6.57 10.57 33.18
N LEU A 329 -5.33 10.78 32.78
CA LEU A 329 -4.40 9.69 32.51
C LEU A 329 -4.09 9.03 33.85
N THR A 330 -4.81 7.95 34.17
CA THR A 330 -4.65 7.22 35.42
C THR A 330 -3.26 6.58 35.52
N LEU A 331 -2.64 6.73 36.69
CA LEU A 331 -1.36 6.14 37.08
C LEU A 331 -1.53 5.30 38.36
N GLU A 332 -2.71 4.72 38.55
CA GLU A 332 -2.97 3.79 39.66
C GLU A 332 -2.18 2.49 39.45
N MET A 333 -2.29 1.90 38.26
CA MET A 333 -1.69 0.61 37.89
C MET A 333 -0.29 0.76 37.27
N VAL A 334 0.53 1.59 37.91
CA VAL A 334 1.97 1.70 37.65
C VAL A 334 2.74 1.64 38.97
N THR A 335 4.03 1.31 38.93
CA THR A 335 4.86 1.35 40.13
C THR A 335 5.09 2.81 40.59
N ASP A 336 5.40 3.01 41.87
CA ASP A 336 5.62 4.36 42.42
C ASP A 336 6.70 5.15 41.66
N LYS A 337 7.78 4.47 41.24
CA LYS A 337 8.86 5.09 40.46
C LYS A 337 8.41 5.52 39.06
N GLU A 338 7.56 4.73 38.41
CA GLU A 338 7.00 5.06 37.10
C GLU A 338 6.03 6.24 37.21
N ARG A 339 5.21 6.25 38.26
CA ARG A 339 4.27 7.35 38.56
C ARG A 339 5.02 8.66 38.73
N ASP A 340 6.04 8.69 39.59
CA ASP A 340 6.87 9.87 39.83
C ASP A 340 7.55 10.36 38.54
N TYR A 341 8.04 9.43 37.70
CA TYR A 341 8.65 9.77 36.43
C TYR A 341 7.65 10.44 35.47
N LEU A 342 6.46 9.86 35.29
CA LEU A 342 5.41 10.39 34.42
C LEU A 342 4.89 11.74 34.91
N TRP A 343 4.70 11.92 36.23
CA TRP A 343 4.34 13.19 36.81
C TRP A 343 5.38 14.28 36.55
N ASN A 344 6.67 13.97 36.69
CA ASN A 344 7.73 14.95 36.47
C ASN A 344 7.90 15.32 34.99
N TYR A 345 7.66 14.37 34.08
CA TYR A 345 7.79 14.60 32.64
C TYR A 345 6.56 15.29 32.03
N TYR A 346 5.35 14.78 32.29
CA TYR A 346 4.12 15.19 31.62
C TYR A 346 3.24 16.17 32.42
N ALA A 347 3.46 16.28 33.73
CA ALA A 347 2.69 17.11 34.66
C ALA A 347 3.60 17.94 35.58
N ALA A 348 4.50 18.72 34.97
CA ALA A 348 5.38 19.63 35.69
C ALA A 348 4.59 20.69 36.48
N ASP A 349 3.49 21.20 35.93
CA ASP A 349 2.51 21.96 36.74
C ASP A 349 1.72 20.98 37.61
N ARG A 350 1.83 21.14 38.93
CA ARG A 350 1.13 20.29 39.91
C ARG A 350 -0.39 20.38 39.77
N ARG A 351 -0.95 21.45 39.21
CA ARG A 351 -2.40 21.55 38.93
C ARG A 351 -2.86 20.54 37.88
N ALA A 352 -1.99 20.07 36.99
CA ALA A 352 -2.34 19.03 36.03
C ALA A 352 -2.42 17.63 36.67
N ARG A 353 -2.05 17.49 37.95
CA ARG A 353 -2.18 16.24 38.72
C ARG A 353 -3.51 16.24 39.47
N ILE A 354 -4.20 15.11 39.48
CA ILE A 354 -5.44 14.88 40.24
C ILE A 354 -5.50 13.41 40.62
N ASN A 355 -5.94 13.08 41.84
CA ASN A 355 -5.89 11.73 42.38
C ASN A 355 -4.48 11.12 42.15
N LEU A 356 -4.42 9.93 41.54
CA LEU A 356 -3.19 9.29 41.09
C LEU A 356 -3.04 9.37 39.56
N GLY A 357 -3.26 10.53 38.94
CA GLY A 357 -3.18 10.67 37.48
C GLY A 357 -2.80 12.06 36.96
N ILE A 358 -3.01 12.26 35.64
CA ILE A 358 -2.70 13.51 34.91
C ILE A 358 -3.90 13.95 34.06
N ARG A 359 -4.56 15.05 34.43
CA ARG A 359 -5.76 15.59 33.76
C ARG A 359 -5.43 16.49 32.57
N ARG A 360 -4.79 15.90 31.54
CA ARG A 360 -4.42 16.58 30.29
C ARG A 360 -4.90 15.81 29.06
N ARG A 361 -5.09 16.51 27.94
CA ARG A 361 -5.37 15.92 26.62
C ARG A 361 -4.10 15.43 25.92
N LEU A 362 -4.27 14.66 24.85
CA LEU A 362 -3.16 14.06 24.09
C LEU A 362 -2.19 15.11 23.52
N ALA A 363 -2.69 16.11 22.79
CA ALA A 363 -1.83 17.10 22.15
C ALA A 363 -1.04 17.98 23.15
N PRO A 364 -1.62 18.41 24.29
CA PRO A 364 -0.88 19.03 25.38
C PRO A 364 0.16 18.12 26.05
N LEU A 365 -0.14 16.83 26.27
CA LEU A 365 0.83 15.85 26.78
C LEU A 365 2.04 15.72 25.82
N MET A 366 1.79 15.80 24.51
CA MET A 366 2.84 15.74 23.49
C MET A 366 3.52 17.08 23.21
N GLU A 367 3.22 18.13 23.98
CA GLU A 367 3.77 19.48 23.80
C GLU A 367 3.58 20.03 22.38
N ARG A 368 2.46 19.66 21.73
CA ARG A 368 2.13 20.02 20.33
C ARG A 368 3.08 19.45 19.27
N ASP A 369 4.00 18.55 19.61
CA ASP A 369 4.80 17.86 18.58
C ASP A 369 3.90 16.87 17.84
N ARG A 370 3.47 17.29 16.64
CA ARG A 370 2.61 16.49 15.77
C ARG A 370 3.17 15.11 15.48
N ARG A 371 4.49 14.94 15.36
CA ARG A 371 5.10 13.63 15.07
C ARG A 371 4.89 12.66 16.22
N ARG A 372 4.92 13.15 17.47
CA ARG A 372 4.61 12.33 18.65
C ARG A 372 3.13 11.93 18.69
N VAL A 373 2.24 12.86 18.34
CA VAL A 373 0.79 12.59 18.23
C VAL A 373 0.51 11.53 17.16
N GLU A 374 1.13 11.67 15.99
CA GLU A 374 1.01 10.70 14.89
C GLU A 374 1.59 9.33 15.27
N LEU A 375 2.75 9.28 15.93
CA LEU A 375 3.36 8.05 16.43
C LEU A 375 2.45 7.31 17.41
N LEU A 376 1.91 8.01 18.42
CA LEU A 376 1.02 7.39 19.39
C LEU A 376 -0.29 6.93 18.74
N ASN A 377 -0.86 7.70 17.81
CA ASN A 377 -2.03 7.26 17.05
C ASN A 377 -1.71 6.06 16.16
N SER A 378 -0.52 5.98 15.55
CA SER A 378 -0.07 4.77 14.86
C SER A 378 -0.11 3.58 15.82
N LEU A 379 0.49 3.68 17.00
CA LEU A 379 0.46 2.60 17.99
C LEU A 379 -0.96 2.23 18.43
N LEU A 380 -1.83 3.22 18.66
CA LEU A 380 -3.26 3.00 18.95
C LEU A 380 -3.93 2.14 17.87
N LEU A 381 -3.66 2.44 16.60
CA LEU A 381 -4.33 1.83 15.47
C LEU A 381 -3.75 0.46 15.08
N SER A 382 -2.47 0.20 15.39
CA SER A 382 -1.76 -1.04 14.98
C SER A 382 -1.51 -2.06 16.09
N MET A 383 -1.71 -1.72 17.37
CA MET A 383 -1.63 -2.67 18.49
C MET A 383 -2.80 -3.68 18.49
N PRO A 384 -2.66 -4.86 19.14
CA PRO A 384 -3.68 -5.89 19.12
C PRO A 384 -4.92 -5.47 19.93
N GLY A 385 -5.95 -5.04 19.21
CA GLY A 385 -7.24 -4.69 19.80
C GLY A 385 -8.02 -3.68 18.96
N THR A 386 -9.02 -3.11 19.61
CA THR A 386 -9.96 -2.16 19.03
C THR A 386 -9.60 -0.75 19.48
N PRO A 387 -9.20 0.16 18.58
CA PRO A 387 -8.85 1.52 18.96
C PRO A 387 -10.09 2.30 19.41
N THR A 388 -9.94 3.02 20.50
CA THR A 388 -10.91 3.96 21.08
C THR A 388 -10.30 5.35 21.10
N MET A 389 -10.87 6.23 20.28
CA MET A 389 -10.46 7.62 20.12
C MET A 389 -11.35 8.54 20.95
N TYR A 390 -10.76 9.60 21.50
CA TYR A 390 -11.48 10.60 22.28
C TYR A 390 -11.79 11.83 21.43
N TYR A 391 -13.03 12.33 21.47
CA TYR A 391 -13.46 13.41 20.59
C TYR A 391 -12.56 14.65 20.67
N GLY A 392 -12.12 15.16 19.53
CA GLY A 392 -11.25 16.33 19.43
C GLY A 392 -9.76 16.02 19.39
N ASP A 393 -9.32 14.80 19.74
CA ASP A 393 -7.91 14.43 19.61
C ASP A 393 -7.48 14.30 18.14
N GLU A 394 -8.41 14.01 17.22
CA GLU A 394 -8.19 13.96 15.77
C GLU A 394 -7.85 15.33 15.15
N ILE A 395 -8.25 16.42 15.82
CA ILE A 395 -7.85 17.79 15.45
C ILE A 395 -6.75 18.33 16.38
N GLY A 396 -6.38 17.60 17.44
CA GLY A 396 -5.36 18.02 18.40
C GLY A 396 -5.86 19.08 19.39
N MET A 397 -7.10 18.94 19.88
CA MET A 397 -7.64 19.82 20.93
C MET A 397 -6.74 19.87 22.17
N GLY A 398 -6.72 21.05 22.79
CA GLY A 398 -6.06 21.30 24.07
C GLY A 398 -6.94 21.00 25.28
N ASP A 399 -6.41 21.33 26.45
CA ASP A 399 -7.10 21.21 27.73
C ASP A 399 -7.12 22.54 28.49
N ASN A 400 -7.97 22.61 29.52
CA ASN A 400 -7.99 23.71 30.47
C ASN A 400 -7.89 23.19 31.91
N ILE A 401 -6.65 23.02 32.39
CA ILE A 401 -6.34 22.50 33.74
C ILE A 401 -6.81 23.38 34.91
N TYR A 402 -7.36 24.57 34.63
CA TYR A 402 -7.93 25.46 35.64
C TYR A 402 -9.41 25.17 35.92
N LEU A 403 -10.06 24.36 35.09
CA LEU A 403 -11.40 23.86 35.37
C LEU A 403 -11.35 22.81 36.51
N GLY A 404 -12.46 22.70 37.23
CA GLY A 404 -12.59 21.78 38.36
C GLY A 404 -12.55 20.32 37.93
N ASP A 405 -12.08 19.46 38.81
CA ASP A 405 -12.01 18.01 38.58
C ASP A 405 -11.37 17.65 37.21
N ARG A 406 -12.11 16.94 36.34
CA ARG A 406 -11.68 16.46 35.02
C ARG A 406 -12.28 17.28 33.86
N ASP A 407 -13.04 18.34 34.14
CA ASP A 407 -13.70 19.16 33.11
C ASP A 407 -12.72 19.80 32.12
N GLY A 408 -11.45 19.95 32.51
CA GLY A 408 -10.39 20.48 31.67
C GLY A 408 -10.20 19.73 30.35
N VAL A 409 -10.55 18.45 30.27
CA VAL A 409 -10.48 17.65 29.02
C VAL A 409 -11.85 17.47 28.35
N ARG A 410 -12.92 17.99 28.94
CA ARG A 410 -14.33 17.81 28.51
C ARG A 410 -14.94 19.07 27.86
N THR A 411 -14.10 20.02 27.47
CA THR A 411 -14.51 21.29 26.85
C THR A 411 -15.21 21.09 25.50
N PRO A 412 -16.04 22.06 25.05
CA PRO A 412 -16.76 21.95 23.80
C PRO A 412 -15.88 21.65 22.58
N MET A 413 -16.38 20.80 21.67
CA MET A 413 -15.74 20.48 20.40
C MET A 413 -15.55 21.74 19.54
N GLN A 414 -14.39 21.86 18.87
CA GLN A 414 -14.01 23.06 18.11
C GLN A 414 -14.31 22.86 16.62
N TRP A 415 -15.49 23.28 16.18
CA TRP A 415 -15.98 23.11 14.81
C TRP A 415 -15.45 24.14 13.82
N SER A 416 -15.38 25.41 14.21
CA SER A 416 -14.97 26.53 13.33
C SER A 416 -14.31 27.65 14.13
N ILE A 417 -13.90 28.71 13.43
CA ILE A 417 -13.40 29.95 14.04
C ILE A 417 -14.52 30.85 14.59
N ASP A 418 -15.78 30.51 14.35
CA ASP A 418 -16.92 31.29 14.80
C ASP A 418 -17.05 31.32 16.33
N ARG A 419 -17.99 32.15 16.80
CA ARG A 419 -18.38 32.25 18.20
C ARG A 419 -18.50 30.85 18.84
N ASN A 420 -17.91 30.73 20.03
CA ASN A 420 -17.87 29.49 20.81
C ASN A 420 -17.22 28.30 20.07
N GLY A 421 -16.32 28.55 19.11
CA GLY A 421 -15.74 27.50 18.27
C GLY A 421 -16.75 26.84 17.33
N GLY A 422 -17.87 27.51 17.03
CA GLY A 422 -18.98 26.94 16.27
C GLY A 422 -19.76 25.83 16.99
N PHE A 423 -19.52 25.61 18.30
CA PHE A 423 -20.26 24.64 19.12
C PHE A 423 -21.70 25.06 19.39
N SER A 424 -21.92 26.35 19.67
CA SER A 424 -23.20 26.94 20.09
C SER A 424 -23.27 28.41 19.69
N ARG A 425 -24.48 28.96 19.46
CA ARG A 425 -24.69 30.42 19.31
C ARG A 425 -25.09 31.12 20.61
N ALA A 426 -25.16 30.40 21.73
CA ALA A 426 -25.49 30.94 23.05
C ALA A 426 -24.50 32.01 23.53
N ASP A 427 -24.87 32.75 24.58
CA ASP A 427 -23.92 33.61 25.32
C ASP A 427 -22.70 32.77 25.75
N PRO A 428 -21.44 33.17 25.43
CA PRO A 428 -20.27 32.45 25.91
C PRO A 428 -20.29 32.19 27.43
N ALA A 429 -20.90 33.09 28.21
CA ALA A 429 -21.03 32.93 29.66
C ALA A 429 -22.08 31.89 30.09
N SER A 430 -22.99 31.49 29.20
CA SER A 430 -24.03 30.47 29.46
C SER A 430 -23.63 29.07 28.99
N LEU A 431 -22.44 28.90 28.41
CA LEU A 431 -21.97 27.58 28.00
C LEU A 431 -21.75 26.67 29.21
N VAL A 432 -22.05 25.39 29.02
CA VAL A 432 -21.82 24.36 30.04
C VAL A 432 -20.37 24.30 30.50
N LEU A 433 -19.43 24.50 29.58
CA LEU A 433 -18.01 24.69 29.81
C LEU A 433 -17.46 25.68 28.77
N PRO A 434 -16.46 26.49 29.12
CA PRO A 434 -15.85 27.39 28.15
C PRO A 434 -15.07 26.59 27.09
N PRO A 435 -15.10 27.01 25.81
CA PRO A 435 -14.20 26.47 24.79
C PRO A 435 -12.76 26.86 25.11
N ILE A 436 -11.80 26.15 24.53
CA ILE A 436 -10.39 26.52 24.66
C ILE A 436 -10.13 27.80 23.85
N MET A 437 -9.49 28.77 24.47
CA MET A 437 -9.23 30.10 23.88
C MET A 437 -7.76 30.53 23.98
N ASP A 438 -6.89 29.65 24.47
CA ASP A 438 -5.47 29.98 24.54
C ASP A 438 -4.87 30.06 23.11
N PRO A 439 -3.76 30.80 22.91
CA PRO A 439 -3.19 31.00 21.58
C PRO A 439 -2.70 29.73 20.87
N GLN A 440 -2.43 28.65 21.60
CA GLN A 440 -1.84 27.42 21.05
C GLN A 440 -2.91 26.42 20.63
N TYR A 441 -3.94 26.22 21.47
CA TYR A 441 -4.96 25.19 21.25
C TYR A 441 -6.38 25.73 21.03
N GLY A 442 -6.56 27.05 21.12
CA GLY A 442 -7.88 27.67 21.00
C GLY A 442 -8.52 27.49 19.63
N TYR A 443 -9.85 27.53 19.59
CA TYR A 443 -10.65 27.24 18.39
C TYR A 443 -10.34 28.14 17.18
N LEU A 444 -9.75 29.33 17.38
CA LEU A 444 -9.27 30.18 16.29
C LEU A 444 -8.13 29.53 15.48
N SER A 445 -7.35 28.66 16.11
CA SER A 445 -6.21 27.96 15.49
C SER A 445 -6.49 26.47 15.24
N VAL A 446 -7.27 25.83 16.14
CA VAL A 446 -7.56 24.40 16.09
C VAL A 446 -9.05 24.20 15.92
N ASN A 447 -9.52 23.93 14.71
CA ASN A 447 -10.92 23.63 14.46
C ASN A 447 -11.11 22.73 13.24
N VAL A 448 -12.27 22.06 13.18
CA VAL A 448 -12.63 21.13 12.10
C VAL A 448 -12.67 21.83 10.73
N GLU A 449 -13.32 22.99 10.61
CA GLU A 449 -13.47 23.71 9.35
C GLU A 449 -12.12 24.02 8.69
N THR A 450 -11.17 24.55 9.46
CA THR A 450 -9.82 24.88 8.99
C THR A 450 -9.06 23.62 8.60
N GLN A 451 -9.13 22.56 9.42
CA GLN A 451 -8.41 21.32 9.14
C GLN A 451 -9.03 20.49 8.02
N ALA A 452 -10.34 20.59 7.78
CA ALA A 452 -11.00 19.91 6.67
C ALA A 452 -10.48 20.41 5.32
N GLY A 453 -10.27 21.73 5.19
CA GLY A 453 -9.73 22.36 3.98
C GLY A 453 -8.21 22.22 3.78
N ASP A 454 -7.45 21.78 4.80
CA ASP A 454 -6.00 21.52 4.71
C ASP A 454 -5.72 20.03 4.50
N PRO A 455 -5.28 19.58 3.31
CA PRO A 455 -4.96 18.17 3.04
C PRO A 455 -3.88 17.60 3.96
N HIS A 456 -3.02 18.46 4.50
CA HIS A 456 -1.95 18.07 5.40
C HIS A 456 -2.34 18.19 6.86
N SER A 457 -3.59 18.50 7.23
CA SER A 457 -4.01 18.62 8.63
C SER A 457 -3.91 17.31 9.42
N LEU A 458 -3.99 17.40 10.76
CA LEU A 458 -4.05 16.20 11.62
C LEU A 458 -5.35 15.43 11.40
N LEU A 459 -6.47 16.13 11.16
CA LEU A 459 -7.76 15.52 10.82
C LEU A 459 -7.67 14.66 9.56
N ASN A 460 -7.16 15.24 8.46
CA ASN A 460 -7.05 14.52 7.19
C ASN A 460 -5.98 13.42 7.24
N TRP A 461 -4.91 13.60 8.05
CA TRP A 461 -4.00 12.50 8.35
C TRP A 461 -4.69 11.35 9.10
N THR A 462 -5.50 11.66 10.11
CA THR A 462 -6.25 10.66 10.89
C THR A 462 -7.22 9.89 10.01
N ARG A 463 -7.97 10.58 9.14
CA ARG A 463 -8.86 9.95 8.14
C ARG A 463 -8.12 8.96 7.25
N ARG A 464 -6.96 9.36 6.71
CA ARG A 464 -6.11 8.47 5.89
C ARG A 464 -5.66 7.23 6.67
N MET A 465 -5.19 7.41 7.91
CA MET A 465 -4.75 6.29 8.74
C MET A 465 -5.90 5.30 9.05
N LEU A 466 -7.10 5.81 9.32
CA LEU A 466 -8.28 4.98 9.56
C LEU A 466 -8.72 4.24 8.28
N ALA A 467 -8.64 4.89 7.12
CA ALA A 467 -8.90 4.25 5.83
C ALA A 467 -7.90 3.11 5.57
N VAL A 468 -6.60 3.33 5.77
CA VAL A 468 -5.56 2.29 5.64
C VAL A 468 -5.79 1.15 6.63
N ARG A 469 -6.12 1.45 7.90
CA ARG A 469 -6.43 0.41 8.89
C ARG A 469 -7.60 -0.47 8.45
N LYS A 470 -8.64 0.11 7.86
CA LYS A 470 -9.85 -0.59 7.40
C LYS A 470 -9.57 -1.60 6.27
N GLN A 471 -8.47 -1.43 5.53
CA GLN A 471 -8.10 -2.31 4.41
C GLN A 471 -7.59 -3.68 4.85
N SER A 472 -7.10 -3.83 6.09
CA SER A 472 -6.62 -5.12 6.61
C SER A 472 -7.22 -5.48 7.96
N LYS A 473 -7.73 -6.72 8.04
CA LYS A 473 -8.24 -7.28 9.30
C LYS A 473 -7.12 -7.68 10.26
N ALA A 474 -5.87 -7.74 9.82
CA ALA A 474 -4.76 -8.12 10.69
C ALA A 474 -4.55 -7.13 11.84
N PHE A 475 -4.89 -5.84 11.67
CA PHE A 475 -4.86 -4.86 12.76
C PHE A 475 -5.86 -5.16 13.88
N GLY A 476 -7.09 -5.56 13.55
CA GLY A 476 -8.11 -5.88 14.55
C GLY A 476 -7.95 -7.30 15.10
N ARG A 477 -7.77 -8.29 14.21
CA ARG A 477 -7.91 -9.72 14.53
C ARG A 477 -6.62 -10.51 14.48
N GLY A 478 -5.53 -9.92 13.98
CA GLY A 478 -4.27 -10.63 13.82
C GLY A 478 -3.54 -10.85 15.13
N THR A 479 -2.76 -11.93 15.19
CA THR A 479 -1.83 -12.19 16.29
C THR A 479 -0.74 -11.12 16.31
N LEU A 480 -0.14 -10.88 17.47
CA LEU A 480 0.99 -9.97 17.63
C LEU A 480 2.27 -10.79 17.81
N LYS A 481 3.28 -10.55 16.96
CA LYS A 481 4.62 -11.12 17.14
C LYS A 481 5.64 -10.00 17.24
N MET A 482 6.23 -9.85 18.43
CA MET A 482 7.25 -8.84 18.68
C MET A 482 8.57 -9.20 17.99
N LEU A 483 9.15 -8.23 17.28
CA LEU A 483 10.52 -8.31 16.80
C LEU A 483 11.47 -7.73 17.85
N SER A 484 12.73 -8.17 17.82
CA SER A 484 13.75 -7.77 18.80
C SER A 484 14.95 -7.10 18.13
N PRO A 485 14.78 -5.91 17.52
CA PRO A 485 15.92 -5.13 17.05
C PRO A 485 16.87 -4.84 18.21
N SER A 486 18.17 -4.85 17.91
CA SER A 486 19.23 -4.47 18.85
C SER A 486 19.08 -3.02 19.31
N ASN A 487 18.57 -2.15 18.44
CA ASN A 487 18.26 -0.77 18.77
C ASN A 487 17.00 -0.67 19.65
N ARG A 488 17.18 -0.36 20.93
CA ARG A 488 16.10 -0.19 21.92
C ARG A 488 15.17 1.00 21.62
N ARG A 489 15.59 1.93 20.77
CA ARG A 489 14.80 3.08 20.30
C ARG A 489 13.75 2.69 19.25
N ILE A 490 13.80 1.46 18.72
CA ILE A 490 12.93 0.98 17.65
C ILE A 490 11.98 -0.11 18.15
N LEU A 491 10.69 0.18 18.17
CA LEU A 491 9.64 -0.82 18.38
C LEU A 491 9.26 -1.43 17.03
N ALA A 492 9.34 -2.75 16.89
CA ALA A 492 8.96 -3.44 15.67
C ALA A 492 8.19 -4.72 15.99
N TYR A 493 7.14 -5.01 15.22
CA TYR A 493 6.29 -6.20 15.40
C TYR A 493 5.51 -6.52 14.13
N THR A 494 5.09 -7.77 13.99
CA THR A 494 4.18 -8.19 12.93
C THR A 494 2.77 -8.43 13.46
N ARG A 495 1.78 -8.18 12.61
CA ARG A 495 0.37 -8.55 12.77
C ARG A 495 0.01 -9.57 11.72
N GLU A 496 -0.37 -10.78 12.14
CA GLU A 496 -0.62 -11.90 11.23
C GLU A 496 -2.05 -12.39 11.37
N TYR A 497 -2.76 -12.52 10.25
CA TYR A 497 -4.14 -12.96 10.25
C TYR A 497 -4.44 -13.86 9.05
N THR A 498 -5.12 -14.97 9.31
CA THR A 498 -5.68 -15.83 8.26
C THR A 498 -7.21 -15.68 8.27
N GLY A 499 -7.75 -15.20 7.15
CA GLY A 499 -9.19 -15.07 6.96
C GLY A 499 -9.89 -16.44 6.83
N PRO A 500 -11.23 -16.48 6.99
CA PRO A 500 -12.03 -17.69 6.77
C PRO A 500 -11.96 -18.25 5.34
N ASP A 501 -11.62 -17.40 4.38
CA ASP A 501 -11.36 -17.71 2.97
C ASP A 501 -9.96 -18.29 2.72
N GLY A 502 -9.14 -18.42 3.77
CA GLY A 502 -7.76 -18.90 3.69
C GLY A 502 -6.76 -17.81 3.26
N LYS A 503 -7.20 -16.57 3.06
CA LYS A 503 -6.30 -15.45 2.72
C LYS A 503 -5.45 -15.11 3.93
N TYR A 504 -4.13 -15.10 3.74
CA TYR A 504 -3.16 -14.75 4.78
C TYR A 504 -2.69 -13.31 4.59
N GLU A 505 -2.74 -12.52 5.65
CA GLU A 505 -2.28 -11.13 5.69
C GLU A 505 -1.19 -10.99 6.76
N THR A 506 -0.08 -10.36 6.40
CA THR A 506 1.00 -10.01 7.34
C THR A 506 1.32 -8.54 7.21
N ILE A 507 1.23 -7.82 8.32
CA ILE A 507 1.62 -6.41 8.41
C ILE A 507 2.84 -6.28 9.32
N LEU A 508 3.91 -5.69 8.82
CA LEU A 508 5.08 -5.30 9.60
C LEU A 508 4.95 -3.83 10.04
N CYS A 509 4.90 -3.60 11.36
CA CYS A 509 4.88 -2.28 11.95
C CYS A 509 6.26 -1.97 12.55
N VAL A 510 6.83 -0.82 12.22
CA VAL A 510 8.13 -0.35 12.73
C VAL A 510 8.00 1.10 13.17
N ALA A 511 8.42 1.41 14.39
CA ALA A 511 8.20 2.70 15.02
C ALA A 511 9.45 3.17 15.78
N ASN A 512 9.89 4.40 15.51
CA ASN A 512 10.97 5.05 16.25
C ASN A 512 10.40 5.83 17.43
N VAL A 513 10.72 5.45 18.67
CA VAL A 513 10.27 6.18 19.87
C VAL A 513 11.25 7.29 20.30
N SER A 514 12.34 7.49 19.54
CA SER A 514 13.34 8.53 19.80
C SER A 514 13.07 9.83 19.02
N ARG A 515 13.52 10.94 19.59
CA ARG A 515 13.52 12.27 18.97
C ARG A 515 14.60 12.47 17.90
N SER A 516 15.48 11.49 17.70
CA SER A 516 16.52 11.52 16.68
C SER A 516 16.28 10.44 15.62
N ALA A 517 16.88 10.61 14.44
CA ALA A 517 16.84 9.57 13.41
C ALA A 517 17.54 8.30 13.92
N GLN A 518 16.96 7.14 13.59
CA GLN A 518 17.44 5.84 14.05
C GLN A 518 17.56 4.88 12.88
N ALA A 519 18.60 4.04 12.91
CA ALA A 519 18.69 2.86 12.05
C ALA A 519 18.20 1.63 12.81
N ALA A 520 17.54 0.72 12.10
CA ALA A 520 17.00 -0.52 12.62
C ALA A 520 17.44 -1.68 11.74
N GLU A 521 18.06 -2.70 12.32
CA GLU A 521 18.24 -4.00 11.68
C GLU A 521 17.17 -4.95 12.21
N LEU A 522 16.36 -5.50 11.32
CA LEU A 522 15.25 -6.39 11.65
C LEU A 522 15.55 -7.80 11.14
N ASP A 523 15.49 -8.80 12.03
CA ASP A 523 15.47 -10.20 11.61
C ASP A 523 14.08 -10.53 11.06
N LEU A 524 14.01 -10.64 9.74
CA LEU A 524 12.81 -11.01 8.99
C LEU A 524 13.00 -12.34 8.25
N SER A 525 13.94 -13.19 8.69
CA SER A 525 14.28 -14.46 8.02
C SER A 525 13.08 -15.41 7.83
N ALA A 526 12.03 -15.28 8.64
CA ALA A 526 10.78 -16.04 8.48
C ALA A 526 9.95 -15.64 7.25
N TYR A 527 10.26 -14.49 6.62
CA TYR A 527 9.51 -13.90 5.51
C TYR A 527 10.39 -13.73 4.25
N VAL A 528 11.45 -14.54 4.12
CA VAL A 528 12.34 -14.51 2.93
C VAL A 528 11.53 -14.67 1.65
N GLY A 529 11.82 -13.82 0.65
CA GLY A 529 11.09 -13.77 -0.62
C GLY A 529 9.79 -12.96 -0.58
N MET A 530 9.39 -12.44 0.58
CA MET A 530 8.31 -11.45 0.68
C MET A 530 8.86 -10.04 0.48
N VAL A 531 7.99 -9.15 0.00
CA VAL A 531 8.30 -7.75 -0.25
C VAL A 531 7.49 -6.85 0.68
N PRO A 532 8.16 -5.99 1.48
CA PRO A 532 7.46 -4.99 2.26
C PRO A 532 6.91 -3.91 1.33
N VAL A 533 5.60 -3.72 1.31
CA VAL A 533 4.92 -2.64 0.57
C VAL A 533 4.37 -1.64 1.58
N GLU A 534 4.84 -0.40 1.52
CA GLU A 534 4.46 0.66 2.44
C GLU A 534 2.98 1.02 2.23
N MET A 535 2.17 0.96 3.29
CA MET A 535 0.71 0.97 3.19
C MET A 535 0.10 2.37 2.96
N LEU A 536 0.82 3.46 3.19
CA LEU A 536 0.32 4.82 2.96
C LEU A 536 0.48 5.26 1.51
N GLY A 537 1.65 5.01 0.92
CA GLY A 537 2.03 5.43 -0.43
C GLY A 537 1.95 4.33 -1.49
N GLY A 538 1.93 3.05 -1.07
CA GLY A 538 1.93 1.88 -1.96
C GLY A 538 3.32 1.50 -2.50
N ASN A 539 4.39 2.12 -1.99
CA ASN A 539 5.74 1.91 -2.51
C ASN A 539 6.33 0.60 -1.98
N ALA A 540 6.88 -0.23 -2.88
CA ALA A 540 7.59 -1.44 -2.49
C ALA A 540 9.02 -1.13 -2.03
N PHE A 541 9.45 -1.80 -0.98
CA PHE A 541 10.82 -1.78 -0.47
C PHE A 541 11.61 -2.97 -1.04
N PRO A 542 12.94 -3.02 -0.86
CA PRO A 542 13.71 -4.21 -1.23
C PRO A 542 13.10 -5.49 -0.62
N PRO A 543 13.16 -6.64 -1.32
CA PRO A 543 12.70 -7.91 -0.78
C PRO A 543 13.47 -8.32 0.46
N ILE A 544 12.78 -9.09 1.29
CA ILE A 544 13.36 -9.69 2.46
C ILE A 544 14.28 -10.84 2.01
N GLY A 545 15.58 -10.64 2.17
CA GLY A 545 16.61 -11.67 1.97
C GLY A 545 16.93 -12.43 3.25
N GLN A 546 17.99 -13.23 3.21
CA GLN A 546 18.48 -13.98 4.38
C GLN A 546 19.21 -13.11 5.42
N LEU A 547 19.63 -11.90 5.04
CA LEU A 547 20.30 -10.95 5.93
C LEU A 547 19.26 -10.11 6.71
N ASN A 548 19.71 -9.48 7.79
CA ASN A 548 18.90 -8.51 8.52
C ASN A 548 18.43 -7.39 7.59
N PHE A 549 17.14 -7.05 7.68
CA PHE A 549 16.53 -6.00 6.91
C PHE A 549 16.83 -4.63 7.55
N LEU A 550 17.58 -3.79 6.83
CA LEU A 550 17.97 -2.46 7.31
C LEU A 550 16.90 -1.43 6.96
N LEU A 551 16.43 -0.70 7.98
CA LEU A 551 15.54 0.45 7.85
C LEU A 551 16.14 1.68 8.53
N THR A 552 15.80 2.86 8.00
CA THR A 552 16.08 4.14 8.66
C THR A 552 14.78 4.89 8.88
N LEU A 553 14.61 5.43 10.09
CA LEU A 553 13.40 6.11 10.51
C LEU A 553 13.75 7.51 11.00
N ALA A 554 12.97 8.49 10.56
CA ALA A 554 13.03 9.86 11.06
C ALA A 554 12.66 9.93 12.56
N PRO A 555 12.97 11.03 13.27
CA PRO A 555 12.46 11.28 14.61
C PRO A 555 10.97 11.03 14.73
N TYR A 556 10.58 10.15 15.66
CA TYR A 556 9.19 9.73 15.86
C TYR A 556 8.47 9.15 14.64
N GLY A 557 9.22 8.80 13.58
CA GLY A 557 8.67 8.20 12.37
C GLY A 557 8.27 6.75 12.58
N PHE A 558 7.31 6.29 11.77
CA PHE A 558 6.87 4.91 11.74
C PHE A 558 6.61 4.46 10.29
N TYR A 559 6.59 3.14 10.08
CA TYR A 559 6.18 2.51 8.83
C TYR A 559 5.21 1.37 9.12
N TRP A 560 4.20 1.23 8.27
CA TRP A 560 3.37 0.04 8.15
C TRP A 560 3.60 -0.57 6.79
N PHE A 561 4.04 -1.83 6.74
CA PHE A 561 4.26 -2.56 5.50
C PHE A 561 3.31 -3.75 5.43
N GLY A 562 2.58 -3.89 4.33
CA GLY A 562 2.00 -5.18 3.94
C GLY A 562 3.10 -6.05 3.36
N LEU A 563 3.29 -7.28 3.85
CA LEU A 563 4.24 -8.21 3.26
C LEU A 563 3.54 -9.01 2.15
N ALA A 564 3.91 -8.73 0.89
CA ALA A 564 3.36 -9.39 -0.29
C ALA A 564 4.32 -10.46 -0.83
N ALA A 565 3.78 -11.50 -1.48
CA ALA A 565 4.60 -12.53 -2.14
C ALA A 565 5.21 -12.01 -3.46
N GLU A 566 6.37 -12.55 -3.83
CA GLU A 566 7.15 -12.13 -5.01
C GLU A 566 6.37 -12.15 -6.33
N ASN A 567 5.40 -13.05 -6.43
CA ASN A 567 4.53 -13.22 -7.60
C ASN A 567 3.37 -12.22 -7.70
N GLN A 568 3.20 -11.34 -6.71
CA GLN A 568 2.16 -10.29 -6.65
C GLN A 568 2.75 -8.88 -6.86
N MET A 569 3.96 -8.78 -7.42
CA MET A 569 4.70 -7.53 -7.54
C MET A 569 4.30 -6.65 -8.74
N PRO A 570 4.44 -5.32 -8.61
CA PRO A 570 4.57 -4.40 -9.74
C PRO A 570 5.84 -4.70 -10.58
N SER A 571 5.80 -4.39 -11.88
CA SER A 571 6.80 -4.78 -12.88
C SER A 571 8.22 -4.21 -12.71
N TRP A 572 8.47 -3.30 -11.77
CA TRP A 572 9.75 -2.60 -11.58
C TRP A 572 10.72 -3.28 -10.60
N HIS A 573 10.43 -4.51 -10.16
CA HIS A 573 11.25 -5.19 -9.17
C HIS A 573 12.62 -5.68 -9.71
N VAL A 574 13.71 -5.23 -9.08
CA VAL A 574 15.07 -5.73 -9.29
C VAL A 574 15.44 -6.65 -8.13
N GLU A 575 15.75 -7.92 -8.43
CA GLU A 575 16.14 -8.94 -7.44
C GLU A 575 17.41 -8.53 -6.66
N PRO A 576 17.47 -8.78 -5.33
CA PRO A 576 18.69 -8.61 -4.56
C PRO A 576 19.77 -9.59 -5.02
N ALA A 577 21.01 -9.10 -5.02
CA ALA A 577 22.19 -9.90 -5.34
C ALA A 577 22.31 -11.14 -4.44
N GLN A 578 22.31 -12.31 -5.05
CA GLN A 578 22.59 -13.59 -4.39
C GLN A 578 24.00 -13.59 -3.78
N SER A 579 24.15 -14.26 -2.63
CA SER A 579 25.45 -14.55 -2.01
C SER A 579 26.38 -15.24 -3.01
N LEU A 580 27.63 -14.79 -3.10
CA LEU A 580 28.63 -15.26 -4.08
C LEU A 580 28.80 -16.80 -4.01
N PRO A 581 28.59 -17.54 -5.11
CA PRO A 581 28.78 -18.99 -5.14
C PRO A 581 30.26 -19.38 -4.99
N ASP A 582 30.53 -20.63 -4.61
CA ASP A 582 31.88 -21.20 -4.58
C ASP A 582 32.47 -21.24 -5.99
N PHE A 583 33.31 -20.24 -6.33
CA PHE A 583 33.92 -20.16 -7.65
C PHE A 583 34.99 -21.23 -7.87
N THR A 584 34.93 -21.89 -9.04
CA THR A 584 36.07 -22.67 -9.55
C THR A 584 37.27 -21.73 -9.78
N THR A 585 38.48 -22.13 -9.37
CA THR A 585 39.69 -21.33 -9.54
C THR A 585 40.47 -21.72 -10.79
N LEU A 586 40.60 -20.79 -11.74
CA LEU A 586 41.47 -20.91 -12.92
C LEU A 586 42.91 -20.47 -12.59
N VAL A 587 43.90 -21.04 -13.25
CA VAL A 587 45.33 -20.69 -13.04
C VAL A 587 45.91 -20.13 -14.33
N LEU A 588 46.29 -18.85 -14.32
CA LEU A 588 46.94 -18.18 -15.44
C LEU A 588 48.40 -17.87 -15.05
N LYS A 589 49.34 -18.11 -15.96
CA LYS A 589 50.78 -17.91 -15.68
C LYS A 589 51.19 -16.46 -15.89
N LYS A 590 50.78 -15.83 -17.00
CA LYS A 590 51.23 -14.48 -17.39
C LYS A 590 50.16 -13.64 -18.08
N ARG A 591 49.30 -14.22 -18.92
CA ARG A 591 48.44 -13.49 -19.87
C ARG A 591 46.96 -13.89 -19.76
N MET A 592 46.06 -12.99 -20.15
CA MET A 592 44.59 -13.26 -20.16
C MET A 592 44.20 -14.22 -21.29
N GLU A 593 44.95 -14.20 -22.39
CA GLU A 593 44.79 -15.06 -23.56
C GLU A 593 44.95 -16.55 -23.23
N GLU A 594 45.58 -16.89 -22.09
CA GLU A 594 45.65 -18.26 -21.59
C GLU A 594 44.27 -18.85 -21.22
N LEU A 595 43.21 -18.02 -21.10
CA LEU A 595 41.82 -18.49 -21.02
C LEU A 595 41.37 -19.22 -22.30
N LEU A 596 41.99 -18.92 -23.45
CA LEU A 596 41.74 -19.58 -24.73
C LEU A 596 42.58 -20.86 -24.91
N GLU A 597 43.47 -21.18 -23.97
CA GLU A 597 44.40 -22.32 -24.02
C GLU A 597 43.99 -23.40 -22.99
N ALA A 598 44.35 -24.67 -23.24
CA ALA A 598 44.13 -25.75 -22.27
C ALA A 598 45.13 -25.64 -21.09
N PRO A 599 44.72 -25.90 -19.83
CA PRO A 599 43.45 -26.49 -19.40
C PRO A 599 42.31 -25.49 -19.14
N SER A 600 42.60 -24.19 -19.02
CA SER A 600 41.62 -23.15 -18.63
C SER A 600 40.42 -23.08 -19.58
N ARG A 601 40.65 -23.19 -20.89
CA ARG A 601 39.59 -23.24 -21.90
C ARG A 601 38.60 -24.37 -21.65
N GLY A 602 39.10 -25.57 -21.35
CA GLY A 602 38.25 -26.73 -21.08
C GLY A 602 37.40 -26.54 -19.83
N THR A 603 37.97 -25.99 -18.77
CA THR A 603 37.23 -25.68 -17.53
C THR A 603 36.16 -24.60 -17.75
N LEU A 604 36.46 -23.58 -18.56
CA LEU A 604 35.50 -22.55 -18.93
C LEU A 604 34.34 -23.10 -19.76
N GLU A 605 34.64 -23.81 -20.85
CA GLU A 605 33.64 -24.33 -21.81
C GLU A 605 32.75 -25.43 -21.19
N GLN A 606 33.30 -26.29 -20.34
CA GLN A 606 32.59 -27.47 -19.81
C GLN A 606 32.00 -27.26 -18.41
N GLY A 607 32.63 -26.43 -17.56
CA GLY A 607 32.28 -26.30 -16.15
C GLY A 607 31.66 -24.97 -15.75
N ILE A 608 32.25 -23.86 -16.20
CA ILE A 608 31.89 -22.51 -15.71
C ILE A 608 30.77 -21.89 -16.56
N LEU A 609 30.99 -21.75 -17.88
CA LEU A 609 30.07 -21.03 -18.76
C LEU A 609 28.66 -21.65 -18.85
N PRO A 610 28.48 -22.98 -18.96
CA PRO A 610 27.13 -23.56 -19.02
C PRO A 610 26.27 -23.19 -17.79
N ASN A 611 26.84 -23.26 -16.59
CA ASN A 611 26.15 -22.93 -15.35
C ASN A 611 25.94 -21.42 -15.19
N TRP A 612 26.94 -20.62 -15.56
CA TRP A 612 26.86 -19.17 -15.44
C TRP A 612 25.84 -18.55 -16.40
N LEU A 613 25.77 -19.03 -17.66
CA LEU A 613 24.84 -18.51 -18.69
C LEU A 613 23.37 -18.73 -18.36
N GLN A 614 23.02 -19.85 -17.73
CA GLN A 614 21.63 -20.14 -17.34
C GLN A 614 21.06 -19.09 -16.36
N ASN A 615 21.94 -18.45 -15.58
CA ASN A 615 21.58 -17.42 -14.60
C ASN A 615 21.62 -16.00 -15.17
N ARG A 616 21.76 -15.80 -16.48
CA ARG A 616 21.82 -14.47 -17.12
C ARG A 616 20.51 -14.12 -17.79
N ARG A 617 20.02 -12.89 -17.58
CA ARG A 617 18.72 -12.47 -18.14
C ARG A 617 18.76 -12.38 -19.68
N TRP A 618 19.87 -11.94 -20.25
CA TRP A 618 20.07 -11.79 -21.69
C TRP A 618 20.27 -13.11 -22.46
N PHE A 619 20.44 -14.25 -21.79
CA PHE A 619 20.61 -15.54 -22.47
C PHE A 619 19.24 -16.09 -22.92
N ALA A 620 19.03 -16.20 -24.24
CA ALA A 620 17.72 -16.52 -24.82
C ALA A 620 17.35 -18.01 -24.79
N GLY A 621 18.28 -18.92 -24.47
CA GLY A 621 18.07 -20.38 -24.55
C GLY A 621 17.68 -21.05 -23.23
N LYS A 622 16.93 -20.37 -22.36
CA LYS A 622 16.65 -20.84 -20.98
C LYS A 622 15.76 -22.09 -20.90
N ASP A 623 14.89 -22.28 -21.88
CA ASP A 623 13.90 -23.37 -21.89
C ASP A 623 14.47 -24.71 -22.35
N ALA A 624 15.75 -24.75 -22.74
CA ALA A 624 16.44 -25.95 -23.18
C ALA A 624 17.83 -26.07 -22.53
N ALA A 625 18.24 -27.31 -22.22
CA ALA A 625 19.54 -27.57 -21.64
C ALA A 625 20.68 -27.19 -22.62
N ILE A 626 21.72 -26.55 -22.10
CA ILE A 626 22.91 -26.21 -22.91
C ILE A 626 23.67 -27.49 -23.22
N GLU A 627 23.74 -27.85 -24.51
CA GLU A 627 24.43 -29.04 -24.99
C GLU A 627 25.94 -28.83 -25.08
N LYS A 628 26.36 -27.64 -25.53
CA LYS A 628 27.76 -27.29 -25.76
C LYS A 628 28.00 -25.79 -25.71
N VAL A 629 29.13 -25.37 -25.14
CA VAL A 629 29.66 -23.99 -25.23
C VAL A 629 31.07 -24.05 -25.83
N ASN A 630 31.37 -23.18 -26.80
CA ASN A 630 32.72 -23.02 -27.36
C ASN A 630 33.12 -21.54 -27.35
N LEU A 631 34.37 -21.23 -27.00
CA LEU A 631 34.95 -19.91 -27.23
C LEU A 631 35.28 -19.76 -28.73
N ALA A 632 34.63 -18.82 -29.42
CA ALA A 632 34.81 -18.61 -30.85
C ALA A 632 36.17 -17.95 -31.14
N TYR A 633 36.46 -16.85 -30.45
CA TYR A 633 37.73 -16.14 -30.49
C TYR A 633 37.87 -15.24 -29.24
N GLY A 634 39.07 -14.71 -29.02
CA GLY A 634 39.28 -13.61 -28.06
C GLY A 634 40.44 -12.72 -28.48
N VAL A 635 40.24 -11.41 -28.45
CA VAL A 635 41.24 -10.39 -28.82
C VAL A 635 41.58 -9.55 -27.61
N ARG A 636 42.87 -9.32 -27.37
CA ARG A 636 43.31 -8.43 -26.31
C ARG A 636 42.86 -6.99 -26.60
N PHE A 637 42.26 -6.35 -25.60
CA PHE A 637 41.75 -4.99 -25.70
C PHE A 637 41.99 -4.21 -24.40
N GLY A 638 41.99 -2.87 -24.49
CA GLY A 638 42.24 -1.98 -23.36
C GLY A 638 43.72 -1.80 -23.00
N ASP A 639 43.98 -1.29 -21.79
CA ASP A 639 45.32 -0.94 -21.32
C ASP A 639 46.12 -2.17 -20.80
N ALA A 640 47.44 -1.99 -20.62
CA ALA A 640 48.33 -3.07 -20.18
C ALA A 640 48.22 -3.44 -18.69
N GLN A 641 47.68 -2.54 -17.86
CA GLN A 641 47.49 -2.71 -16.42
C GLN A 641 46.15 -3.42 -16.11
N HIS A 642 45.14 -3.25 -16.96
CA HIS A 642 43.78 -3.80 -16.83
C HIS A 642 43.42 -4.64 -18.07
N PRO A 643 43.97 -5.86 -18.18
CA PRO A 643 43.83 -6.64 -19.40
C PRO A 643 42.37 -7.12 -19.59
N VAL A 644 41.80 -6.80 -20.75
CA VAL A 644 40.48 -7.28 -21.20
C VAL A 644 40.63 -8.16 -22.43
N LEU A 645 39.77 -9.17 -22.54
CA LEU A 645 39.64 -10.00 -23.72
C LEU A 645 38.27 -9.77 -24.36
N LEU A 646 38.23 -9.12 -25.52
CA LEU A 646 37.01 -8.98 -26.31
C LEU A 646 36.74 -10.30 -27.03
N SER A 647 35.62 -10.97 -26.72
CA SER A 647 35.36 -12.34 -27.15
C SER A 647 33.89 -12.61 -27.48
N GLU A 648 33.68 -13.62 -28.33
CA GLU A 648 32.39 -14.23 -28.62
C GLU A 648 32.42 -15.73 -28.24
N ILE A 649 31.28 -16.24 -27.79
CA ILE A 649 31.05 -17.66 -27.51
C ILE A 649 29.95 -18.21 -28.41
N GLU A 650 30.02 -19.48 -28.74
CA GLU A 650 28.97 -20.23 -29.42
C GLU A 650 28.31 -21.19 -28.45
N VAL A 651 26.98 -21.13 -28.37
CA VAL A 651 26.18 -21.97 -27.47
C VAL A 651 25.21 -22.78 -28.29
N THR A 652 25.26 -24.11 -28.15
CA THR A 652 24.32 -25.04 -28.75
C THR A 652 23.28 -25.44 -27.70
N SER A 653 22.00 -25.18 -27.99
CA SER A 653 20.86 -25.55 -27.13
C SER A 653 19.66 -25.88 -28.01
N GLY A 654 18.94 -26.97 -27.71
CA GLY A 654 17.78 -27.42 -28.47
C GLY A 654 18.09 -27.70 -29.95
N GLY A 655 19.30 -28.19 -30.26
CA GLY A 655 19.77 -28.42 -31.63
C GLY A 655 20.08 -27.18 -32.46
N GLN A 656 20.02 -25.97 -31.89
CA GLN A 656 20.41 -24.72 -32.57
C GLN A 656 21.68 -24.12 -31.95
N THR A 657 22.60 -23.64 -32.79
CA THR A 657 23.81 -22.92 -32.36
C THR A 657 23.60 -21.43 -32.52
N SER A 658 23.73 -20.67 -31.42
CA SER A 658 23.67 -19.21 -31.40
C SER A 658 25.00 -18.64 -30.91
N ARG A 659 25.37 -17.45 -31.42
CA ARG A 659 26.60 -16.76 -31.03
C ARG A 659 26.29 -15.60 -30.07
N TYR A 660 27.08 -15.47 -29.02
CA TYR A 660 26.92 -14.45 -27.99
C TYR A 660 28.22 -13.68 -27.73
N GLN A 661 28.13 -12.38 -27.50
CA GLN A 661 29.26 -11.55 -27.10
C GLN A 661 29.43 -11.58 -25.56
N LEU A 662 30.63 -11.95 -25.12
CA LEU A 662 31.00 -11.99 -23.71
C LEU A 662 32.47 -11.58 -23.58
N PRO A 663 32.77 -10.31 -23.30
CA PRO A 663 34.13 -9.87 -23.06
C PRO A 663 34.58 -10.27 -21.64
N PHE A 664 35.80 -10.80 -21.47
CA PHE A 664 36.32 -11.21 -20.17
C PHE A 664 37.22 -10.13 -19.56
N GLY A 665 36.98 -9.79 -18.30
CA GLY A 665 37.77 -8.84 -17.53
C GLY A 665 38.39 -9.48 -16.30
N PHE A 666 39.52 -8.95 -15.84
CA PHE A 666 40.20 -9.38 -14.61
C PHE A 666 40.12 -8.29 -13.53
N ILE A 667 39.80 -8.69 -12.29
CA ILE A 667 39.79 -7.82 -11.11
C ILE A 667 40.66 -8.46 -10.03
N ALA A 668 41.60 -7.71 -9.46
CA ALA A 668 42.42 -8.20 -8.35
C ALA A 668 41.64 -8.15 -7.01
N ASP A 669 41.92 -9.08 -6.08
CA ASP A 669 41.26 -9.18 -4.77
C ASP A 669 41.40 -7.90 -3.90
N ASP A 670 42.41 -7.07 -4.15
CA ASP A 670 42.65 -5.80 -3.45
C ASP A 670 41.92 -4.58 -4.06
N GLN A 671 41.29 -4.76 -5.22
CA GLN A 671 40.51 -3.73 -5.94
C GLN A 671 38.99 -3.96 -5.83
N VAL A 672 38.56 -4.60 -4.74
CA VAL A 672 37.16 -4.86 -4.40
C VAL A 672 36.44 -3.55 -4.05
N GLY A 673 36.09 -2.78 -5.07
CA GLY A 673 35.33 -1.52 -4.95
C GLY A 673 33.85 -1.68 -5.30
N PRO A 674 33.47 -1.96 -6.57
CA PRO A 674 32.07 -1.95 -6.99
C PRO A 674 31.37 -3.31 -6.82
N ALA A 675 30.07 -3.30 -6.49
CA ALA A 675 29.26 -4.51 -6.29
C ALA A 675 28.96 -5.31 -7.59
N LEU A 676 28.81 -4.63 -8.72
CA LEU A 676 28.37 -5.23 -9.99
C LEU A 676 29.38 -6.23 -10.59
N PRO A 677 30.69 -5.92 -10.69
CA PRO A 677 31.66 -6.87 -11.22
C PRO A 677 31.82 -8.15 -10.39
N GLN A 678 31.51 -8.09 -9.09
CA GLN A 678 31.47 -9.27 -8.23
C GLN A 678 30.22 -10.12 -8.48
N GLN A 679 29.05 -9.49 -8.66
CA GLN A 679 27.80 -10.19 -9.00
C GLN A 679 27.92 -10.94 -10.33
N LEU A 680 28.64 -10.37 -11.31
CA LEU A 680 28.84 -10.96 -12.62
C LEU A 680 30.08 -11.86 -12.71
N ALA A 681 30.78 -12.11 -11.59
CA ALA A 681 31.98 -12.94 -11.60
C ALA A 681 31.68 -14.36 -12.12
N LEU A 682 32.57 -14.86 -12.97
CA LEU A 682 32.50 -16.18 -13.57
C LEU A 682 33.30 -17.19 -12.75
N SER A 683 34.51 -16.80 -12.34
CA SER A 683 35.46 -17.69 -11.70
C SER A 683 36.50 -16.92 -10.89
N ARG A 684 37.09 -17.59 -9.90
CA ARG A 684 38.33 -17.11 -9.29
C ARG A 684 39.49 -17.39 -10.23
N VAL A 685 40.49 -16.53 -10.21
CA VAL A 685 41.70 -16.75 -10.98
C VAL A 685 42.93 -16.42 -10.15
N ARG A 686 43.93 -17.29 -10.26
CA ARG A 686 45.27 -17.03 -9.72
C ARG A 686 46.20 -16.71 -10.88
N ARG A 687 46.72 -15.48 -10.88
CA ARG A 687 47.72 -14.99 -11.84
C ARG A 687 49.05 -14.75 -11.12
N GLY A 688 49.92 -15.76 -11.11
CA GLY A 688 51.16 -15.72 -10.33
C GLY A 688 50.90 -15.60 -8.81
N PRO A 689 51.39 -14.54 -8.13
CA PRO A 689 51.09 -14.27 -6.72
C PRO A 689 49.75 -13.54 -6.51
N GLN A 690 49.15 -12.98 -7.55
CA GLN A 690 47.89 -12.22 -7.44
C GLN A 690 46.69 -13.17 -7.58
N VAL A 691 45.71 -13.00 -6.69
CA VAL A 691 44.40 -13.67 -6.76
C VAL A 691 43.37 -12.61 -7.12
N GLY A 692 42.38 -13.01 -7.90
CA GLY A 692 41.30 -12.14 -8.34
C GLY A 692 40.15 -12.92 -8.93
N LEU A 693 39.27 -12.19 -9.65
CA LEU A 693 38.10 -12.72 -10.32
C LEU A 693 38.18 -12.48 -11.82
N ILE A 694 37.71 -13.45 -12.61
CA ILE A 694 37.29 -13.21 -13.99
C ILE A 694 35.81 -12.85 -13.95
N THR A 695 35.47 -11.74 -14.58
CA THR A 695 34.10 -11.23 -14.68
C THR A 695 33.76 -10.87 -16.12
N ASP A 696 32.52 -10.46 -16.34
CA ASP A 696 32.13 -9.79 -17.57
C ASP A 696 32.77 -8.39 -17.63
N ALA A 697 33.64 -8.17 -18.61
CA ALA A 697 34.35 -6.90 -18.76
C ALA A 697 33.43 -5.71 -19.01
N PHE A 698 32.19 -5.93 -19.45
CA PHE A 698 31.20 -4.87 -19.55
C PHE A 698 31.00 -4.14 -18.21
N SER A 699 31.17 -4.82 -17.08
CA SER A 699 31.06 -4.23 -15.74
C SER A 699 32.27 -3.38 -15.31
N LEU A 700 33.33 -3.34 -16.11
CA LEU A 700 34.57 -2.63 -15.79
C LEU A 700 34.61 -1.27 -16.50
N GLU A 701 34.75 -0.19 -15.73
CA GLU A 701 34.82 1.16 -16.32
C GLU A 701 35.95 1.31 -17.34
N ASN A 702 37.11 0.68 -17.08
CA ASN A 702 38.27 0.76 -17.98
C ASN A 702 37.98 0.13 -19.35
N PHE A 703 37.12 -0.90 -19.41
CA PHE A 703 36.67 -1.46 -20.67
C PHE A 703 35.79 -0.46 -21.44
N ILE A 704 34.81 0.16 -20.75
CA ILE A 704 33.91 1.15 -21.35
C ILE A 704 34.70 2.36 -21.87
N ARG A 705 35.69 2.84 -21.10
CA ARG A 705 36.60 3.92 -21.51
C ARG A 705 37.44 3.52 -22.73
N ALA A 706 37.96 2.29 -22.76
CA ALA A 706 38.71 1.79 -23.90
C ALA A 706 37.86 1.67 -25.17
N VAL A 707 36.58 1.27 -25.07
CA VAL A 707 35.65 1.25 -26.22
C VAL A 707 35.44 2.65 -26.76
N LEU A 708 35.19 3.63 -25.89
CA LEU A 708 35.02 5.03 -26.30
C LEU A 708 36.27 5.57 -27.00
N GLN A 709 37.45 5.33 -26.42
CA GLN A 709 38.72 5.74 -27.04
C GLN A 709 38.92 5.05 -28.39
N GLY A 710 38.62 3.74 -28.48
CA GLY A 710 38.69 2.99 -29.73
C GLY A 710 37.80 3.58 -30.84
N MET A 711 36.59 4.02 -30.49
CA MET A 711 35.72 4.75 -31.43
C MET A 711 36.32 6.09 -31.84
N GLN A 712 36.80 6.89 -30.89
CA GLN A 712 37.41 8.20 -31.19
C GLN A 712 38.66 8.09 -32.09
N GLU A 713 39.43 7.02 -31.95
CA GLU A 713 40.66 6.76 -32.72
C GLU A 713 40.41 5.96 -34.02
N SER A 714 39.18 5.50 -34.26
CA SER A 714 38.82 4.60 -35.37
C SER A 714 39.66 3.31 -35.41
N THR A 715 39.84 2.70 -34.25
CA THR A 715 40.71 1.53 -34.07
C THR A 715 40.22 0.31 -34.85
N VAL A 716 41.16 -0.46 -35.42
CA VAL A 716 40.90 -1.76 -36.05
C VAL A 716 41.75 -2.84 -35.38
N LEU A 717 41.10 -3.90 -34.91
CA LEU A 717 41.73 -5.02 -34.20
C LEU A 717 41.66 -6.29 -35.05
N PRO A 718 42.80 -6.94 -35.39
CA PRO A 718 42.79 -8.23 -36.04
C PRO A 718 42.39 -9.34 -35.05
N SER A 719 41.61 -10.31 -35.53
CA SER A 719 41.13 -11.46 -34.74
C SER A 719 41.08 -12.73 -35.58
N ASP A 720 41.08 -13.89 -34.91
CA ASP A 720 40.82 -15.17 -35.59
C ASP A 720 39.38 -15.26 -36.17
N GLY A 721 38.47 -14.39 -35.69
CA GLY A 721 37.10 -14.26 -36.16
C GLY A 721 36.89 -13.19 -37.24
N GLY A 722 37.97 -12.60 -37.80
CA GLY A 722 37.95 -11.49 -38.76
C GLY A 722 38.55 -10.20 -38.20
N GLU A 723 38.02 -9.04 -38.56
CA GLU A 723 38.48 -7.72 -38.08
C GLU A 723 37.38 -7.03 -37.25
N ILE A 724 37.74 -6.51 -36.07
CA ILE A 724 36.84 -5.69 -35.25
C ILE A 724 37.16 -4.22 -35.50
N ARG A 725 36.17 -3.46 -35.96
CA ARG A 725 36.29 -2.05 -36.35
C ARG A 725 35.46 -1.19 -35.43
N PHE A 726 36.07 -0.12 -34.92
CA PHE A 726 35.41 0.89 -34.11
C PHE A 726 35.16 2.10 -35.01
N GLU A 727 33.90 2.44 -35.23
CA GLU A 727 33.46 3.38 -36.25
C GLU A 727 32.74 4.57 -35.60
N PRO A 728 33.35 5.77 -35.56
CA PRO A 728 32.69 6.96 -35.03
C PRO A 728 31.83 7.67 -36.09
N THR A 729 30.83 8.42 -35.65
CA THR A 729 30.16 9.43 -36.46
C THR A 729 30.72 10.83 -36.17
N ALA A 730 30.38 11.81 -37.00
CA ALA A 730 30.73 13.21 -36.76
C ALA A 730 30.09 13.80 -35.48
N GLU A 731 28.99 13.22 -34.99
CA GLU A 731 28.29 13.69 -33.79
C GLU A 731 29.05 13.34 -32.49
N LEU A 732 29.79 12.22 -32.46
CA LEU A 732 30.54 11.79 -31.28
C LEU A 732 31.58 12.83 -30.84
N ALA A 733 32.29 13.43 -31.80
CA ALA A 733 33.32 14.44 -31.53
C ALA A 733 32.74 15.71 -30.88
N LYS A 734 31.46 16.03 -31.11
CA LYS A 734 30.80 17.22 -30.56
C LYS A 734 30.51 17.12 -29.07
N LEU A 735 30.49 15.91 -28.50
CA LEU A 735 30.16 15.68 -27.09
C LEU A 735 31.31 16.01 -26.13
N GLY A 736 32.55 16.14 -26.62
CA GLY A 736 33.71 16.48 -25.77
C GLY A 736 34.03 15.45 -24.69
N LEU A 737 33.58 14.20 -24.85
CA LEU A 737 33.82 13.10 -23.91
C LEU A 737 35.31 12.78 -23.81
N ASN A 738 35.79 12.59 -22.58
CA ASN A 738 37.20 12.35 -22.26
C ASN A 738 37.36 11.26 -21.19
N ALA A 739 38.60 10.95 -20.82
CA ALA A 739 38.93 9.90 -19.86
C ALA A 739 38.34 10.10 -18.46
N GLU A 740 37.92 11.32 -18.08
CA GLU A 740 37.31 11.66 -16.79
C GLU A 740 35.78 11.63 -16.82
N SER A 741 35.17 11.30 -17.97
CA SER A 741 33.70 11.25 -18.10
C SER A 741 33.12 10.16 -17.19
N GLU A 742 32.09 10.50 -16.42
CA GLU A 742 31.46 9.57 -15.48
C GLU A 742 30.82 8.38 -16.21
N VAL A 743 30.96 7.17 -15.66
CA VAL A 743 30.37 5.93 -16.21
C VAL A 743 29.29 5.44 -15.26
N ARG A 744 28.06 5.32 -15.75
CA ARG A 744 26.89 4.90 -14.96
C ARG A 744 26.17 3.72 -15.62
N TYR A 745 26.20 2.57 -14.97
CA TYR A 745 25.49 1.37 -15.43
C TYR A 745 23.98 1.50 -15.24
N LEU A 746 23.19 1.07 -16.23
CA LEU A 746 21.74 1.03 -16.13
C LEU A 746 21.31 -0.28 -15.44
N SER A 747 20.45 -0.19 -14.42
CA SER A 747 20.19 -1.23 -13.41
C SER A 747 19.26 -2.39 -13.84
N ALA A 748 19.10 -2.64 -15.14
CA ALA A 748 18.29 -3.73 -15.65
C ALA A 748 19.04 -4.51 -16.73
N GLU A 749 19.36 -5.80 -16.49
CA GLU A 749 19.76 -6.69 -17.58
C GLU A 749 18.54 -6.93 -18.48
N GLN A 750 18.48 -6.22 -19.61
CA GLN A 750 17.59 -6.51 -20.74
C GLN A 750 18.20 -7.60 -21.65
N SER A 751 17.71 -7.76 -22.88
CA SER A 751 18.32 -8.59 -23.92
C SER A 751 19.77 -8.17 -24.25
N ASN A 752 20.13 -6.92 -23.99
CA ASN A 752 21.43 -6.31 -24.22
C ASN A 752 21.93 -5.56 -22.96
N SER A 753 23.22 -5.24 -22.89
CA SER A 753 23.81 -4.54 -21.73
C SER A 753 24.14 -3.09 -22.06
N SER A 754 23.66 -2.13 -21.26
CA SER A 754 23.76 -0.70 -21.57
C SER A 754 24.40 0.12 -20.44
N VAL A 755 25.21 1.11 -20.80
CA VAL A 755 25.90 2.02 -19.88
C VAL A 755 25.85 3.45 -20.38
N VAL A 756 25.71 4.41 -19.47
CA VAL A 756 25.72 5.86 -19.77
C VAL A 756 27.11 6.43 -19.50
N ILE A 757 27.65 7.21 -20.42
CA ILE A 757 28.94 7.91 -20.31
C ILE A 757 28.72 9.41 -20.36
N GLY A 758 29.24 10.14 -19.36
CA GLY A 758 29.23 11.60 -19.29
C GLY A 758 27.85 12.23 -19.39
N SER A 759 26.79 11.49 -19.00
CA SER A 759 25.38 11.88 -19.14
C SER A 759 24.99 12.38 -20.55
N SER A 760 25.68 11.90 -21.59
CA SER A 760 25.48 12.36 -22.98
C SER A 760 25.56 11.25 -24.02
N LEU A 761 26.09 10.07 -23.66
CA LEU A 761 26.16 8.89 -24.53
C LEU A 761 25.63 7.65 -23.80
N VAL A 762 24.85 6.83 -24.50
CA VAL A 762 24.54 5.44 -24.12
C VAL A 762 25.35 4.51 -25.02
N LEU A 763 26.09 3.58 -24.41
CA LEU A 763 26.74 2.48 -25.10
C LEU A 763 25.96 1.19 -24.80
N LYS A 764 25.44 0.55 -25.85
CA LYS A 764 24.72 -0.73 -25.79
C LYS A 764 25.61 -1.83 -26.38
N LEU A 765 25.86 -2.88 -25.61
CA LEU A 765 26.57 -4.09 -26.01
C LEU A 765 25.55 -5.15 -26.45
N ILE A 766 25.69 -5.60 -27.70
CA ILE A 766 24.79 -6.56 -28.33
C ILE A 766 25.17 -7.97 -27.88
N ARG A 767 24.33 -8.59 -27.04
CA ARG A 767 24.65 -9.87 -26.40
C ARG A 767 24.50 -11.04 -27.36
N LYS A 768 23.43 -11.10 -28.15
CA LYS A 768 23.22 -12.15 -29.15
C LYS A 768 23.62 -11.61 -30.52
N VAL A 769 24.75 -12.08 -31.04
CA VAL A 769 25.33 -11.58 -32.30
C VAL A 769 24.71 -12.36 -33.46
N ALA A 770 24.15 -11.64 -34.42
CA ALA A 770 23.61 -12.18 -35.65
C ALA A 770 24.36 -11.59 -36.86
N SER A 771 24.54 -12.39 -37.90
CA SER A 771 25.25 -11.99 -39.10
C SER A 771 24.38 -11.17 -40.04
N GLY A 772 24.96 -10.10 -40.58
CA GLY A 772 24.32 -9.15 -41.48
C GLY A 772 24.00 -7.81 -40.82
N VAL A 773 23.42 -6.90 -41.62
CA VAL A 773 23.07 -5.55 -41.19
C VAL A 773 22.05 -5.58 -40.05
N HIS A 774 22.36 -4.88 -38.96
CA HIS A 774 21.49 -4.81 -37.78
C HIS A 774 20.47 -3.65 -37.93
N PRO A 775 19.15 -3.90 -37.76
CA PRO A 775 18.10 -2.89 -37.88
C PRO A 775 18.34 -1.63 -37.04
N GLU A 776 18.76 -1.79 -35.78
CA GLU A 776 19.06 -0.67 -34.88
C GLU A 776 20.08 0.31 -35.48
N LEU A 777 21.19 -0.22 -36.02
CA LEU A 777 22.25 0.59 -36.59
C LEU A 777 21.79 1.25 -37.89
N GLU A 778 21.13 0.48 -38.75
CA GLU A 778 20.61 0.95 -40.04
C GLU A 778 19.58 2.08 -39.89
N MET A 779 18.56 1.86 -39.06
CA MET A 779 17.48 2.83 -38.80
C MET A 779 18.01 4.08 -38.11
N SER A 780 18.82 3.91 -37.07
CA SER A 780 19.42 5.04 -36.34
C SER A 780 20.30 5.88 -37.26
N ALA A 781 21.12 5.25 -38.11
CA ALA A 781 21.96 5.96 -39.08
C ALA A 781 21.11 6.76 -40.08
N TYR A 782 20.09 6.13 -40.66
CA TYR A 782 19.22 6.77 -41.66
C TYR A 782 18.47 7.99 -41.08
N LEU A 783 17.81 7.81 -39.94
CA LEU A 783 17.04 8.86 -39.27
C LEU A 783 17.94 10.01 -38.76
N THR A 784 19.11 9.68 -38.23
CA THR A 784 20.09 10.70 -37.79
C THR A 784 20.59 11.52 -38.99
N ASN A 785 20.93 10.87 -40.11
CA ASN A 785 21.38 11.55 -41.33
C ASN A 785 20.29 12.41 -41.97
N ALA A 786 19.03 12.00 -41.86
CA ALA A 786 17.87 12.78 -42.30
C ALA A 786 17.52 13.95 -41.37
N GLY A 787 18.16 14.06 -40.20
CA GLY A 787 17.95 15.15 -39.24
C GLY A 787 16.70 15.00 -38.38
N PHE A 788 16.16 13.79 -38.22
CA PHE A 788 15.03 13.54 -37.33
C PHE A 788 15.45 13.66 -35.86
N SER A 789 14.88 14.64 -35.14
CA SER A 789 15.33 15.03 -33.80
C SER A 789 14.79 14.19 -32.65
N ASN A 790 13.71 13.43 -32.86
CA ASN A 790 12.97 12.72 -31.83
C ASN A 790 13.40 11.25 -31.69
N ILE A 791 14.71 11.00 -31.83
CA ILE A 791 15.38 9.73 -31.57
C ILE A 791 16.69 9.98 -30.81
N SER A 792 17.28 8.92 -30.27
CA SER A 792 18.67 8.97 -29.82
C SER A 792 19.60 8.99 -31.04
N PRO A 793 20.34 10.08 -31.30
CA PRO A 793 21.19 10.17 -32.50
C PRO A 793 22.30 9.12 -32.45
N LEU A 794 22.63 8.53 -33.60
CA LEU A 794 23.74 7.60 -33.71
C LEU A 794 25.07 8.34 -33.52
N LEU A 795 25.90 7.85 -32.60
CA LEU A 795 27.22 8.42 -32.30
C LEU A 795 28.36 7.53 -32.81
N GLY A 796 28.18 6.21 -32.86
CA GLY A 796 29.16 5.28 -33.41
C GLY A 796 28.76 3.82 -33.23
N SER A 797 29.58 2.92 -33.77
CA SER A 797 29.37 1.46 -33.71
C SER A 797 30.68 0.69 -33.57
N VAL A 798 30.60 -0.52 -33.04
CA VAL A 798 31.67 -1.52 -33.09
C VAL A 798 31.15 -2.70 -33.90
N VAL A 799 31.83 -3.02 -34.98
CA VAL A 799 31.40 -4.03 -35.96
C VAL A 799 32.51 -5.06 -36.15
N ARG A 800 32.16 -6.34 -36.16
CA ARG A 800 33.06 -7.41 -36.60
C ARG A 800 32.78 -7.75 -38.06
N ARG A 801 33.78 -7.56 -38.91
CA ARG A 801 33.78 -8.05 -40.28
C ARG A 801 34.40 -9.43 -40.32
N ASP A 802 33.62 -10.44 -40.66
CA ASP A 802 34.11 -11.83 -40.72
C ASP A 802 34.96 -12.12 -41.97
N ALA A 803 35.46 -13.35 -42.08
CA ALA A 803 36.31 -13.77 -43.20
C ALA A 803 35.57 -13.78 -44.56
N GLN A 804 34.23 -13.81 -44.53
CA GLN A 804 33.37 -13.73 -45.71
C GLN A 804 33.10 -12.27 -46.12
N GLY A 805 33.51 -11.32 -45.28
CA GLY A 805 33.35 -9.90 -45.50
C GLY A 805 32.00 -9.35 -45.04
N GLU A 806 31.22 -10.14 -44.27
CA GLU A 806 29.95 -9.75 -43.68
C GLU A 806 30.15 -9.05 -42.33
N ASP A 807 29.39 -7.99 -42.11
CA ASP A 807 29.46 -7.17 -40.92
C ASP A 807 28.49 -7.68 -39.85
N ASN A 808 28.95 -7.74 -38.60
CA ASN A 808 28.20 -8.20 -37.43
C ASN A 808 28.28 -7.11 -36.35
N LEU A 809 27.14 -6.52 -35.96
CA LEU A 809 27.12 -5.48 -34.92
C LEU A 809 27.46 -6.07 -33.55
N LEU A 810 28.47 -5.49 -32.88
CA LEU A 810 28.87 -5.86 -31.53
C LEU A 810 28.41 -4.83 -30.50
N MET A 811 28.59 -3.54 -30.78
CA MET A 811 28.16 -2.47 -29.87
C MET A 811 27.68 -1.27 -30.66
N ILE A 812 26.75 -0.50 -30.08
CA ILE A 812 26.25 0.75 -30.65
C ILE A 812 26.29 1.86 -29.61
N ALA A 813 26.74 3.05 -30.02
CA ALA A 813 26.77 4.25 -29.20
C ALA A 813 25.74 5.25 -29.74
N GLN A 814 24.85 5.71 -28.86
CA GLN A 814 23.77 6.65 -29.18
C GLN A 814 23.73 7.80 -28.18
N GLY A 815 23.14 8.94 -28.55
CA GLY A 815 22.96 10.07 -27.63
C GLY A 815 22.13 9.67 -26.41
N TYR A 816 22.62 10.02 -25.21
CA TYR A 816 21.84 9.82 -23.98
C TYR A 816 20.81 10.92 -23.84
N LEU A 817 19.57 10.49 -23.69
CA LEU A 817 18.42 11.35 -23.47
C LEU A 817 18.05 11.33 -21.99
N SER A 818 18.31 12.43 -21.27
CA SER A 818 17.93 12.52 -19.85
C SER A 818 16.41 12.59 -19.71
N ASN A 819 15.80 11.53 -19.18
CA ASN A 819 14.36 11.36 -19.02
C ASN A 819 13.97 11.05 -17.55
N GLN A 820 12.67 11.03 -17.26
CA GLN A 820 12.09 10.71 -15.94
C GLN A 820 11.52 9.27 -15.85
N GLY A 821 11.96 8.37 -16.74
CA GLY A 821 11.36 7.05 -16.97
C GLY A 821 10.93 6.87 -18.43
N ASP A 822 10.52 5.65 -18.81
CA ASP A 822 9.89 5.40 -20.10
C ASP A 822 8.41 5.85 -20.10
N ALA A 823 7.80 5.93 -21.27
CA ALA A 823 6.41 6.37 -21.40
C ALA A 823 5.42 5.39 -20.78
N TRP A 824 5.82 4.13 -20.55
CA TRP A 824 5.00 3.15 -19.85
C TRP A 824 4.89 3.50 -18.36
N GLU A 825 6.01 3.66 -17.66
CA GLU A 825 6.03 4.06 -16.25
C GLU A 825 5.37 5.42 -16.04
N TRP A 826 5.66 6.39 -16.92
CA TRP A 826 5.02 7.70 -16.87
C TRP A 826 3.49 7.59 -17.01
N THR A 827 3.01 6.78 -17.95
CA THR A 827 1.57 6.54 -18.15
C THR A 827 0.94 5.90 -16.92
N GLN A 828 1.58 4.88 -16.33
CA GLN A 828 1.09 4.19 -15.13
C GLN A 828 0.98 5.15 -13.93
N ASN A 829 2.02 5.94 -13.67
CA ASN A 829 2.01 6.90 -12.57
C ASN A 829 0.91 7.97 -12.71
N ASN A 830 0.64 8.44 -13.93
CA ASN A 830 -0.43 9.41 -14.19
C ASN A 830 -1.82 8.78 -14.13
N LEU A 831 -1.97 7.52 -14.55
CA LEU A 831 -3.20 6.75 -14.36
C LEU A 831 -3.49 6.51 -12.89
N GLU A 832 -2.49 6.13 -12.08
CA GLU A 832 -2.63 6.01 -10.64
C GLU A 832 -3.03 7.34 -9.98
N ARG A 833 -2.46 8.46 -10.44
CA ARG A 833 -2.84 9.79 -9.98
C ARG A 833 -4.30 10.11 -10.34
N ALA A 834 -4.71 9.88 -11.58
CA ALA A 834 -6.10 10.06 -12.02
C ALA A 834 -7.09 9.19 -11.21
N LEU A 835 -6.70 7.96 -10.87
CA LEU A 835 -7.48 7.08 -10.01
C LEU A 835 -7.60 7.61 -8.58
N ARG A 836 -6.51 8.13 -8.01
CA ARG A 836 -6.52 8.75 -6.67
C ARG A 836 -7.39 9.99 -6.64
N ASP A 837 -7.32 10.82 -7.67
CA ASP A 837 -8.12 12.04 -7.81
C ASP A 837 -9.62 11.69 -7.91
N GLU A 838 -10.01 10.73 -8.77
CA GLU A 838 -11.41 10.28 -8.91
C GLU A 838 -11.95 9.63 -7.61
N LEU A 839 -11.12 8.89 -6.88
CA LEU A 839 -11.49 8.31 -5.58
C LEU A 839 -11.62 9.37 -4.48
N ALA A 840 -10.86 10.47 -4.56
CA ALA A 840 -10.94 11.59 -3.64
C ALA A 840 -12.15 12.51 -3.93
N ASP A 841 -12.49 12.69 -5.20
CA ASP A 841 -13.61 13.52 -5.66
C ASP A 841 -15.00 12.95 -5.37
N ALA A 842 -15.11 11.63 -5.14
CA ALA A 842 -16.32 11.05 -4.56
C ALA A 842 -16.68 11.64 -3.18
N MET A 843 -15.81 12.48 -2.59
CA MET A 843 -15.98 13.13 -1.29
C MET A 843 -15.98 14.68 -1.31
N SER A 844 -15.88 15.36 -2.46
CA SER A 844 -15.90 16.84 -2.50
C SER A 844 -16.35 17.44 -3.85
N GLU A 845 -17.45 18.19 -3.85
CA GLU A 845 -17.87 19.03 -4.99
C GLU A 845 -17.05 20.34 -5.02
N GLN A 846 -15.88 20.36 -5.65
CA GLN A 846 -15.26 21.63 -6.08
C GLN A 846 -14.39 21.46 -7.34
N GLU A 847 -14.89 22.00 -8.45
CA GLU A 847 -14.20 22.09 -9.75
C GLU A 847 -12.96 22.98 -9.65
N GLN A 848 -11.77 22.39 -9.51
CA GLN A 848 -10.51 22.98 -9.97
C GLN A 848 -9.45 21.88 -10.17
N HIS A 849 -9.65 21.07 -11.23
CA HIS A 849 -8.78 19.95 -11.59
C HIS A 849 -7.63 20.38 -12.52
N TYR A 850 -6.38 20.20 -12.08
CA TYR A 850 -5.26 19.96 -12.99
C TYR A 850 -5.37 18.49 -13.46
N ASN A 851 -5.98 18.27 -14.62
CA ASN A 851 -6.47 16.96 -15.06
C ASN A 851 -5.35 16.04 -15.57
N ALA A 852 -4.96 15.05 -14.77
CA ALA A 852 -3.98 14.01 -15.14
C ALA A 852 -4.37 13.22 -16.40
N LEU A 853 -5.67 12.99 -16.65
CA LEU A 853 -6.14 12.39 -17.90
C LEU A 853 -5.93 13.32 -19.11
N GLY A 854 -5.98 14.64 -18.88
CA GLY A 854 -5.63 15.64 -19.89
C GLY A 854 -4.17 15.55 -20.31
N GLU A 855 -3.25 15.41 -19.35
CA GLU A 855 -1.81 15.21 -19.64
C GLU A 855 -1.56 13.92 -20.44
N LEU A 856 -2.25 12.82 -20.08
CA LEU A 856 -2.17 11.55 -20.80
C LEU A 856 -2.67 11.67 -22.25
N LYS A 857 -3.79 12.37 -22.46
CA LYS A 857 -4.36 12.63 -23.78
C LYS A 857 -3.43 13.48 -24.64
N ASP A 858 -2.89 14.56 -24.08
CA ASP A 858 -1.98 15.47 -24.78
C ASP A 858 -0.69 14.74 -25.19
N PHE A 859 -0.15 13.90 -24.30
CA PHE A 859 1.00 13.06 -24.59
C PHE A 859 0.70 12.03 -25.70
N ALA A 860 -0.46 11.36 -25.66
CA ALA A 860 -0.86 10.42 -26.71
C ALA A 860 -0.96 11.11 -28.09
N GLY A 861 -1.50 12.33 -28.15
CA GLY A 861 -1.49 13.15 -29.35
C GLY A 861 -0.08 13.50 -29.83
N MET A 862 0.80 13.93 -28.92
CA MET A 862 2.21 14.23 -29.24
C MET A 862 2.93 13.00 -29.81
N LEU A 863 2.76 11.82 -29.20
CA LEU A 863 3.34 10.57 -29.68
C LEU A 863 2.84 10.21 -31.09
N GLY A 864 1.54 10.40 -31.37
CA GLY A 864 0.96 10.20 -32.70
C GLY A 864 1.59 11.10 -33.75
N GLN A 865 1.77 12.38 -33.42
CA GLN A 865 2.44 13.34 -34.29
C GLN A 865 3.90 12.92 -34.59
N ARG A 866 4.70 12.60 -33.57
CA ARG A 866 6.11 12.20 -33.75
C ARG A 866 6.27 10.93 -34.58
N LEU A 867 5.37 9.96 -34.40
CA LEU A 867 5.36 8.74 -35.21
C LEU A 867 5.05 9.05 -36.69
N GLY A 868 4.07 9.92 -36.95
CA GLY A 868 3.73 10.35 -38.31
C GLY A 868 4.90 11.08 -39.00
N GLU A 869 5.56 12.00 -38.28
CA GLU A 869 6.75 12.71 -38.75
C GLU A 869 7.91 11.74 -39.07
N MET A 870 8.14 10.72 -38.23
CA MET A 870 9.14 9.69 -38.52
C MET A 870 8.81 8.91 -39.80
N HIS A 871 7.55 8.49 -39.96
CA HIS A 871 7.13 7.78 -41.17
C HIS A 871 7.24 8.64 -42.43
N GLN A 872 7.05 9.96 -42.35
CA GLN A 872 7.33 10.87 -43.48
C GLN A 872 8.80 10.82 -43.91
N VAL A 873 9.71 10.84 -42.95
CA VAL A 873 11.16 10.75 -43.22
C VAL A 873 11.51 9.40 -43.86
N LEU A 874 10.94 8.30 -43.35
CA LEU A 874 11.17 6.94 -43.85
C LEU A 874 10.49 6.66 -45.20
N ALA A 875 9.50 7.46 -45.58
CA ALA A 875 8.83 7.40 -46.87
C ALA A 875 9.37 8.38 -47.91
N ALA A 876 10.37 9.20 -47.55
CA ALA A 876 10.95 10.17 -48.46
C ALA A 876 11.63 9.46 -49.67
N PRO A 877 11.57 10.03 -50.89
CA PRO A 877 12.30 9.48 -52.03
C PRO A 877 13.81 9.39 -51.74
N THR A 878 14.39 8.23 -51.99
CA THR A 878 15.81 7.94 -51.73
C THR A 878 16.38 7.00 -52.79
N ASP A 879 17.68 7.12 -53.05
CA ASP A 879 18.43 6.21 -53.92
C ASP A 879 18.81 4.90 -53.19
N ASP A 880 18.61 4.85 -51.86
CA ASP A 880 18.81 3.64 -51.06
C ASP A 880 17.65 2.64 -51.30
N PRO A 881 17.91 1.49 -51.95
CA PRO A 881 16.86 0.53 -52.27
C PRO A 881 16.21 -0.10 -51.02
N ASP A 882 16.88 -0.10 -49.86
CA ASP A 882 16.33 -0.68 -48.62
C ASP A 882 15.34 0.28 -47.93
N PHE A 883 15.46 1.59 -48.18
CA PHE A 883 14.54 2.62 -47.69
C PHE A 883 13.55 3.14 -48.74
N ALA A 884 13.77 2.85 -50.03
CA ALA A 884 12.88 3.30 -51.10
C ALA A 884 11.42 2.85 -50.86
N PRO A 885 10.45 3.78 -50.76
CA PRO A 885 9.05 3.45 -50.47
C PRO A 885 8.45 2.59 -51.58
N GLN A 886 7.58 1.65 -51.20
CA GLN A 886 6.88 0.76 -52.12
C GLN A 886 5.37 0.87 -51.93
N VAL A 887 4.63 0.59 -53.00
CA VAL A 887 3.17 0.49 -52.95
C VAL A 887 2.79 -0.97 -52.75
N THR A 888 1.89 -1.24 -51.81
CA THR A 888 1.33 -2.57 -51.56
C THR A 888 0.64 -3.09 -52.81
N THR A 889 1.24 -4.10 -53.46
CA THR A 889 0.62 -4.76 -54.61
C THR A 889 -0.45 -5.75 -54.16
N GLN A 890 -1.27 -6.24 -55.08
CA GLN A 890 -2.24 -7.30 -54.79
C GLN A 890 -1.57 -8.57 -54.27
N LYS A 891 -0.35 -8.88 -54.74
CA LYS A 891 0.43 -10.03 -54.25
C LYS A 891 0.87 -9.84 -52.80
N ASP A 892 1.32 -8.63 -52.45
CA ASP A 892 1.76 -8.29 -51.10
C ASP A 892 0.60 -8.31 -50.11
N ALA A 893 -0.53 -7.69 -50.48
CA ALA A 893 -1.76 -7.70 -49.69
C ALA A 893 -2.26 -9.12 -49.39
N LEU A 894 -2.24 -10.01 -50.39
CA LEU A 894 -2.61 -11.42 -50.21
C LEU A 894 -1.62 -12.18 -49.31
N ALA A 895 -0.32 -11.87 -49.40
CA ALA A 895 0.69 -12.45 -48.53
C ALA A 895 0.47 -12.02 -47.07
N SER A 896 0.32 -10.71 -46.82
CA SER A 896 0.04 -10.19 -45.47
C SER A 896 -1.24 -10.77 -44.89
N ALA A 897 -2.35 -10.81 -45.64
CA ALA A 897 -3.59 -11.40 -45.15
C ALA A 897 -3.44 -12.90 -44.81
N LYS A 898 -2.64 -13.64 -45.59
CA LYS A 898 -2.35 -15.05 -45.32
C LYS A 898 -1.51 -15.22 -44.05
N ASP A 899 -0.51 -14.38 -43.84
CA ASP A 899 0.37 -14.45 -42.67
C ASP A 899 -0.40 -14.09 -41.39
N VAL A 900 -1.20 -13.01 -41.42
CA VAL A 900 -2.09 -12.63 -40.31
C VAL A 900 -3.12 -13.72 -40.02
N ALA A 901 -3.71 -14.34 -41.06
CA ALA A 901 -4.61 -15.48 -40.89
C ALA A 901 -3.92 -16.66 -40.19
N ALA A 902 -2.71 -17.04 -40.62
CA ALA A 902 -1.96 -18.13 -40.01
C ALA A 902 -1.62 -17.86 -38.53
N GLN A 903 -1.24 -16.63 -38.21
CA GLN A 903 -0.95 -16.20 -36.84
C GLN A 903 -2.21 -16.20 -35.97
N LEU A 904 -3.35 -15.73 -36.49
CA LEU A 904 -4.64 -15.83 -35.82
C LEU A 904 -5.04 -17.29 -35.57
N GLU A 905 -4.86 -18.19 -36.53
CA GLU A 905 -5.14 -19.61 -36.32
C GLU A 905 -4.29 -20.22 -35.21
N HIS A 906 -3.02 -19.84 -35.13
CA HIS A 906 -2.12 -20.26 -34.07
C HIS A 906 -2.57 -19.72 -32.70
N SER A 907 -2.89 -18.43 -32.62
CA SER A 907 -3.39 -17.79 -31.39
C SER A 907 -4.69 -18.43 -30.89
N LEU A 908 -5.65 -18.72 -31.78
CA LEU A 908 -6.90 -19.40 -31.43
C LEU A 908 -6.66 -20.83 -30.91
N LYS A 909 -5.62 -21.52 -31.41
CA LYS A 909 -5.22 -22.83 -30.89
C LYS A 909 -4.68 -22.72 -29.47
N LEU A 910 -3.84 -21.72 -29.18
CA LEU A 910 -3.29 -21.46 -27.85
C LEU A 910 -4.41 -21.06 -26.86
N LEU A 911 -5.32 -20.17 -27.25
CA LEU A 911 -6.50 -19.81 -26.43
C LEU A 911 -7.35 -21.03 -26.07
N LYS A 912 -7.51 -21.98 -27.00
CA LYS A 912 -8.21 -23.24 -26.72
C LYS A 912 -7.46 -24.12 -25.71
N GLN A 913 -6.13 -24.14 -25.76
CA GLN A 913 -5.30 -24.92 -24.83
C GLN A 913 -5.38 -24.37 -23.41
N HIS A 914 -5.36 -23.04 -23.25
CA HIS A 914 -5.41 -22.36 -21.95
C HIS A 914 -6.85 -22.03 -21.48
N GLN A 915 -7.88 -22.46 -22.22
CA GLN A 915 -9.27 -22.10 -21.93
C GLN A 915 -9.70 -22.48 -20.51
N SER A 916 -9.19 -23.57 -19.93
CA SER A 916 -9.53 -24.00 -18.57
C SER A 916 -9.09 -23.02 -17.48
N GLU A 917 -8.03 -22.25 -17.74
CA GLU A 917 -7.36 -21.34 -16.80
C GLU A 917 -8.06 -19.97 -16.71
N LEU A 918 -8.96 -19.66 -17.65
CA LEU A 918 -9.68 -18.39 -17.73
C LEU A 918 -10.95 -18.34 -16.86
N ASN A 919 -11.41 -17.13 -16.55
CA ASN A 919 -12.68 -16.91 -15.83
C ASN A 919 -13.91 -17.27 -16.73
N PRO A 920 -15.13 -17.39 -16.17
CA PRO A 920 -16.31 -17.76 -16.95
C PRO A 920 -16.66 -16.81 -18.11
N ALA A 921 -16.42 -15.50 -17.95
CA ALA A 921 -16.70 -14.51 -18.99
C ALA A 921 -15.73 -14.65 -20.17
N ASP A 922 -14.43 -14.74 -19.89
CA ASP A 922 -13.37 -14.92 -20.88
C ASP A 922 -13.50 -16.26 -21.62
N LYS A 923 -13.91 -17.33 -20.90
CA LYS A 923 -14.25 -18.64 -21.49
C LYS A 923 -15.34 -18.54 -22.55
N ALA A 924 -16.35 -17.69 -22.32
CA ALA A 924 -17.41 -17.45 -23.28
C ALA A 924 -16.89 -16.69 -24.52
N LEU A 925 -16.01 -15.71 -24.34
CA LEU A 925 -15.36 -15.01 -25.45
C LEU A 925 -14.51 -15.95 -26.30
N VAL A 926 -13.70 -16.82 -25.69
CA VAL A 926 -12.88 -17.82 -26.40
C VAL A 926 -13.77 -18.77 -27.20
N THR A 927 -14.86 -19.27 -26.61
CA THR A 927 -15.83 -20.13 -27.31
C THR A 927 -16.40 -19.43 -28.54
N ARG A 928 -16.81 -18.18 -28.39
CA ARG A 928 -17.38 -17.36 -29.47
C ARG A 928 -16.39 -17.11 -30.61
N LEU A 929 -15.12 -16.85 -30.29
CA LEU A 929 -14.03 -16.72 -31.28
C LEU A 929 -13.81 -18.03 -32.06
N LEU A 930 -13.81 -19.17 -31.37
CA LEU A 930 -13.63 -20.49 -31.98
C LEU A 930 -14.79 -20.85 -32.91
N ASP A 931 -16.04 -20.61 -32.49
CA ASP A 931 -17.25 -20.89 -33.28
C ASP A 931 -17.30 -20.06 -34.56
N ASN A 932 -16.75 -18.85 -34.53
CA ASN A 932 -16.76 -17.91 -35.66
C ASN A 932 -15.42 -17.85 -36.41
N LYS A 933 -14.51 -18.80 -36.19
CA LYS A 933 -13.18 -18.86 -36.83
C LYS A 933 -13.22 -18.60 -38.34
N LYS A 934 -14.16 -19.23 -39.07
CA LYS A 934 -14.29 -19.05 -40.53
C LYS A 934 -14.64 -17.61 -40.93
N ALA A 935 -15.51 -16.96 -40.16
CA ALA A 935 -15.89 -15.57 -40.41
C ALA A 935 -14.72 -14.61 -40.15
N ILE A 936 -13.97 -14.84 -39.07
CA ILE A 936 -12.77 -14.06 -38.74
C ILE A 936 -11.73 -14.17 -39.87
N LEU A 937 -11.43 -15.38 -40.34
CA LEU A 937 -10.45 -15.58 -41.42
C LEU A 937 -10.92 -14.96 -42.75
N SER A 938 -12.22 -15.00 -43.06
CA SER A 938 -12.77 -14.31 -44.23
C SER A 938 -12.62 -12.79 -44.10
N HIS A 939 -12.85 -12.24 -42.90
CA HIS A 939 -12.70 -10.81 -42.65
C HIS A 939 -11.25 -10.34 -42.88
N VAL A 940 -10.26 -11.09 -42.39
CA VAL A 940 -8.83 -10.82 -42.62
C VAL A 940 -8.50 -10.78 -44.12
N GLN A 941 -9.06 -11.70 -44.91
CA GLN A 941 -8.87 -11.71 -46.36
C GLN A 941 -9.47 -10.47 -47.03
N ASP A 942 -10.64 -10.01 -46.58
CA ASP A 942 -11.29 -8.83 -47.14
C ASP A 942 -10.56 -7.53 -46.74
N LEU A 943 -10.07 -7.42 -45.50
CA LEU A 943 -9.21 -6.33 -45.06
C LEU A 943 -7.92 -6.26 -45.91
N GLY A 944 -7.29 -7.41 -46.18
CA GLY A 944 -6.14 -7.48 -47.07
C GLY A 944 -6.42 -6.94 -48.47
N LYS A 945 -7.56 -7.32 -49.09
CA LYS A 945 -7.94 -6.81 -50.42
C LYS A 945 -8.14 -5.30 -50.44
N LYS A 946 -8.73 -4.72 -49.39
CA LYS A 946 -8.93 -3.27 -49.26
C LYS A 946 -7.61 -2.51 -49.03
N ALA A 947 -6.61 -3.16 -48.43
CA ALA A 947 -5.31 -2.57 -48.18
C ALA A 947 -4.39 -2.47 -49.43
N VAL A 948 -4.87 -2.84 -50.62
CA VAL A 948 -4.10 -2.70 -51.86
C VAL A 948 -3.91 -1.22 -52.20
N GLY A 949 -2.69 -0.85 -52.57
CA GLY A 949 -2.32 0.54 -52.82
C GLY A 949 -1.79 1.28 -51.59
N GLY A 950 -1.72 0.62 -50.43
CA GLY A 950 -1.09 1.17 -49.23
C GLY A 950 0.41 1.40 -49.37
N LEU A 951 0.99 2.08 -48.40
CA LEU A 951 2.43 2.35 -48.34
C LEU A 951 3.18 1.22 -47.63
N ARG A 952 4.36 0.85 -48.14
CA ARG A 952 5.32 -0.04 -47.49
C ARG A 952 6.67 0.65 -47.38
N ILE A 953 7.14 0.83 -46.15
CA ILE A 953 8.38 1.51 -45.80
C ILE A 953 9.13 0.71 -44.74
N ARG A 954 10.36 1.13 -44.42
CA ARG A 954 11.00 0.71 -43.17
C ARG A 954 10.17 1.26 -42.00
N VAL A 955 10.00 0.46 -40.98
CA VAL A 955 9.20 0.76 -39.77
C VAL A 955 10.00 0.34 -38.55
N HIS A 956 9.61 0.79 -37.37
CA HIS A 956 10.19 0.35 -36.10
C HIS A 956 9.96 -1.15 -35.87
N GLY A 957 8.77 -1.64 -36.19
CA GLY A 957 8.44 -3.07 -36.27
C GLY A 957 8.02 -3.72 -34.95
N ASP A 958 8.21 -3.07 -33.79
CA ASP A 958 7.74 -3.55 -32.48
C ASP A 958 7.35 -2.41 -31.52
N LEU A 959 7.03 -1.22 -32.04
CA LEU A 959 6.85 0.00 -31.23
C LEU A 959 5.74 -0.14 -30.17
N HIS A 960 6.08 0.12 -28.90
CA HIS A 960 5.15 0.21 -27.78
C HIS A 960 5.61 1.27 -26.76
N LEU A 961 4.77 1.62 -25.76
CA LEU A 961 5.11 2.66 -24.77
C LEU A 961 6.47 2.48 -24.06
N GLY A 962 6.91 1.25 -23.78
CA GLY A 962 8.25 0.98 -23.22
C GLY A 962 9.43 1.33 -24.14
N GLN A 963 9.19 1.62 -25.42
CA GLN A 963 10.19 2.05 -26.42
C GLN A 963 10.06 3.55 -26.73
N VAL A 964 9.34 4.29 -25.87
CA VAL A 964 9.14 5.73 -25.98
C VAL A 964 9.66 6.38 -24.70
N LEU A 965 10.46 7.43 -24.83
CA LEU A 965 10.91 8.25 -23.70
C LEU A 965 10.13 9.56 -23.66
N VAL A 966 9.73 9.98 -22.46
CA VAL A 966 9.06 11.28 -22.24
C VAL A 966 10.08 12.31 -21.77
N ILE A 967 10.28 13.37 -22.56
CA ILE A 967 11.27 14.40 -22.26
C ILE A 967 10.63 15.78 -22.39
N LYS A 968 10.47 16.47 -21.25
CA LYS A 968 9.86 17.81 -21.19
C LYS A 968 8.49 17.89 -21.92
N GLY A 969 7.71 16.81 -21.88
CA GLY A 969 6.40 16.72 -22.53
C GLY A 969 6.42 16.32 -24.01
N ASP A 970 7.57 15.96 -24.57
CA ASP A 970 7.70 15.43 -25.94
C ASP A 970 8.07 13.94 -25.94
N ALA A 971 7.78 13.25 -27.05
CA ALA A 971 8.03 11.82 -27.24
C ALA A 971 9.29 11.58 -28.08
N TYR A 972 10.15 10.67 -27.60
CA TYR A 972 11.36 10.22 -28.30
C TYR A 972 11.29 8.72 -28.52
N LEU A 973 11.53 8.27 -29.74
CA LEU A 973 11.47 6.86 -30.15
C LEU A 973 12.85 6.22 -30.04
N ILE A 974 12.93 5.03 -29.42
CA ILE A 974 14.18 4.30 -29.19
C ILE A 974 14.00 2.81 -29.48
N ASP A 975 15.09 2.06 -29.68
CA ASP A 975 15.08 0.59 -29.82
C ASP A 975 14.44 0.05 -31.11
N PHE A 976 14.94 0.51 -32.26
CA PHE A 976 14.64 0.05 -33.62
C PHE A 976 15.12 -1.38 -33.95
N GLU A 977 15.23 -2.27 -32.96
CA GLU A 977 15.67 -3.66 -33.18
C GLU A 977 14.60 -4.52 -33.89
N GLY A 978 13.33 -4.11 -33.84
CA GLY A 978 12.17 -4.89 -34.26
C GLY A 978 11.95 -6.15 -33.41
N GLU A 979 10.97 -7.00 -33.78
CA GLU A 979 10.63 -8.21 -33.01
C GLU A 979 11.84 -9.19 -32.88
N PRO A 980 12.45 -9.37 -31.69
CA PRO A 980 13.73 -10.10 -31.55
C PRO A 980 13.67 -11.58 -31.92
N ALA A 981 12.47 -12.17 -31.90
CA ALA A 981 12.22 -13.56 -32.28
C ALA A 981 12.37 -13.81 -33.80
N ARG A 982 12.31 -12.76 -34.63
CA ARG A 982 12.42 -12.88 -36.09
C ARG A 982 13.86 -12.76 -36.59
N PRO A 983 14.24 -13.43 -37.71
CA PRO A 983 15.53 -13.23 -38.37
C PRO A 983 15.77 -11.77 -38.78
N LEU A 984 17.04 -11.33 -38.84
CA LEU A 984 17.39 -9.95 -39.22
C LEU A 984 16.82 -9.55 -40.59
N SER A 985 16.80 -10.46 -41.56
CA SER A 985 16.24 -10.20 -42.89
C SER A 985 14.74 -9.88 -42.89
N GLU A 986 13.99 -10.50 -41.97
CA GLU A 986 12.56 -10.21 -41.80
C GLU A 986 12.34 -8.89 -41.07
N ARG A 987 13.14 -8.60 -40.03
CA ARG A 987 13.11 -7.32 -39.32
C ARG A 987 13.54 -6.13 -40.20
N ARG A 988 14.37 -6.40 -41.22
CA ARG A 988 14.74 -5.45 -42.27
C ARG A 988 13.68 -5.27 -43.37
N GLY A 989 12.58 -6.02 -43.31
CA GLY A 989 11.50 -5.93 -44.28
C GLY A 989 10.84 -4.55 -44.35
N LYS A 990 10.23 -4.25 -45.49
CA LYS A 990 9.32 -3.11 -45.65
C LYS A 990 7.91 -3.53 -45.31
N HIS A 991 7.31 -2.85 -44.34
CA HIS A 991 5.99 -3.15 -43.83
C HIS A 991 5.08 -1.94 -43.94
N SER A 992 3.79 -2.16 -43.69
CA SER A 992 2.84 -1.07 -43.54
C SER A 992 3.19 -0.24 -42.30
N PRO A 993 3.15 1.10 -42.36
CA PRO A 993 3.36 1.95 -41.18
C PRO A 993 2.33 1.70 -40.08
N TYR A 994 1.15 1.14 -40.43
CA TYR A 994 0.13 0.77 -39.46
C TYR A 994 0.54 -0.37 -38.52
N LYS A 995 1.65 -1.06 -38.79
CA LYS A 995 2.25 -2.01 -37.84
C LYS A 995 2.73 -1.30 -36.56
N ASP A 996 3.41 -0.17 -36.69
CA ASP A 996 3.87 0.63 -35.53
C ASP A 996 2.71 1.32 -34.82
N VAL A 997 1.74 1.84 -35.59
CA VAL A 997 0.51 2.46 -35.06
C VAL A 997 -0.27 1.45 -34.20
N SER A 998 -0.40 0.21 -34.69
CA SER A 998 -1.09 -0.86 -33.97
C SER A 998 -0.38 -1.25 -32.68
N GLY A 999 0.97 -1.28 -32.68
CA GLY A 999 1.77 -1.57 -31.49
C GLY A 999 1.53 -0.56 -30.36
N VAL A 1000 1.51 0.74 -30.69
CA VAL A 1000 1.23 1.79 -29.69
C VAL A 1000 -0.21 1.71 -29.18
N LEU A 1001 -1.20 1.55 -30.07
CA LEU A 1001 -2.61 1.43 -29.65
C LEU A 1001 -2.85 0.26 -28.71
N ARG A 1002 -2.20 -0.88 -28.96
CA ARG A 1002 -2.25 -2.05 -28.09
C ARG A 1002 -1.55 -1.79 -26.75
N SER A 1003 -0.47 -1.03 -26.74
CA SER A 1003 0.18 -0.66 -25.48
C SER A 1003 -0.70 0.24 -24.58
N PHE A 1004 -1.61 1.04 -25.15
CA PHE A 1004 -2.63 1.75 -24.36
C PHE A 1004 -3.65 0.79 -23.72
N ASP A 1005 -4.06 -0.26 -24.43
CA ASP A 1005 -4.94 -1.29 -23.87
C ASP A 1005 -4.30 -2.00 -22.68
N TYR A 1006 -3.01 -2.33 -22.80
CA TYR A 1006 -2.23 -2.92 -21.70
C TYR A 1006 -2.12 -1.97 -20.51
N ALA A 1007 -1.90 -0.68 -20.75
CA ALA A 1007 -1.81 0.30 -19.66
C ALA A 1007 -3.14 0.42 -18.89
N ALA A 1008 -4.26 0.49 -19.60
CA ALA A 1008 -5.60 0.54 -19.01
C ALA A 1008 -5.93 -0.74 -18.22
N ALA A 1009 -5.62 -1.92 -18.78
CA ALA A 1009 -5.86 -3.19 -18.10
C ALA A 1009 -5.02 -3.34 -16.81
N MET A 1010 -3.79 -2.84 -16.80
CA MET A 1010 -2.94 -2.85 -15.60
C MET A 1010 -3.52 -1.96 -14.50
N ALA A 1011 -4.06 -0.78 -14.85
CA ALA A 1011 -4.72 0.12 -13.90
C ALA A 1011 -5.99 -0.51 -13.26
N ILE A 1012 -6.71 -1.36 -14.00
CA ILE A 1012 -7.85 -2.12 -13.46
C ILE A 1012 -7.39 -3.24 -12.52
N ASN A 1013 -6.29 -3.93 -12.88
CA ASN A 1013 -5.79 -5.11 -12.19
C ASN A 1013 -4.85 -4.82 -11.00
N VAL A 1014 -4.67 -3.58 -10.56
CA VAL A 1014 -3.87 -3.27 -9.35
C VAL A 1014 -4.59 -3.83 -8.10
N HIS A 1015 -4.15 -5.01 -7.64
CA HIS A 1015 -4.84 -5.82 -6.62
C HIS A 1015 -4.66 -5.38 -5.15
N ASN A 1016 -3.98 -4.26 -4.86
CA ASN A 1016 -3.32 -4.12 -3.55
C ASN A 1016 -3.85 -3.08 -2.56
N VAL A 1017 -4.95 -2.33 -2.81
CA VAL A 1017 -5.34 -1.28 -1.83
C VAL A 1017 -6.84 -1.11 -1.56
N ASP A 1018 -7.75 -1.30 -2.54
CA ASP A 1018 -9.21 -1.14 -2.30
C ASP A 1018 -10.04 -2.04 -3.22
N ASN A 1019 -10.81 -2.99 -2.67
CA ASN A 1019 -11.65 -3.93 -3.43
C ASN A 1019 -13.16 -3.66 -3.25
N THR A 1020 -13.54 -2.45 -2.84
CA THR A 1020 -14.95 -2.05 -2.80
C THR A 1020 -15.54 -1.98 -4.21
N ALA A 1021 -16.85 -2.20 -4.32
CA ALA A 1021 -17.54 -2.16 -5.61
C ALA A 1021 -17.48 -0.75 -6.22
N GLU A 1022 -17.50 0.28 -5.38
CA GLU A 1022 -17.35 1.68 -5.75
C GLU A 1022 -15.95 1.98 -6.30
N ALA A 1023 -14.88 1.50 -5.63
CA ALA A 1023 -13.52 1.67 -6.12
C ALA A 1023 -13.26 0.90 -7.43
N GLN A 1024 -13.85 -0.29 -7.56
CA GLN A 1024 -13.77 -1.06 -8.80
C GLN A 1024 -14.49 -0.35 -9.96
N ALA A 1025 -15.67 0.24 -9.70
CA ALA A 1025 -16.39 1.03 -10.70
C ALA A 1025 -15.65 2.33 -11.07
N ALA A 1026 -14.99 3.00 -10.12
CA ALA A 1026 -14.16 4.16 -10.39
C ALA A 1026 -12.93 3.80 -11.25
N ARG A 1027 -12.25 2.70 -10.94
CA ARG A 1027 -11.14 2.18 -11.77
C ARG A 1027 -11.57 1.92 -13.20
N GLN A 1028 -12.72 1.27 -13.38
CA GLN A 1028 -13.26 0.98 -14.70
C GLN A 1028 -13.52 2.27 -15.50
N ARG A 1029 -14.19 3.27 -14.89
CA ARG A 1029 -14.47 4.56 -15.56
C ARG A 1029 -13.21 5.29 -16.01
N VAL A 1030 -12.20 5.39 -15.15
CA VAL A 1030 -10.94 6.08 -15.46
C VAL A 1030 -10.19 5.34 -16.56
N ALA A 1031 -10.11 4.01 -16.50
CA ALA A 1031 -9.47 3.19 -17.51
C ALA A 1031 -10.16 3.31 -18.88
N ASP A 1032 -11.49 3.24 -18.92
CA ASP A 1032 -12.28 3.37 -20.16
C ASP A 1032 -12.13 4.76 -20.78
N ARG A 1033 -12.17 5.82 -19.95
CA ARG A 1033 -12.00 7.20 -20.40
C ARG A 1033 -10.60 7.44 -20.96
N TYR A 1034 -9.56 7.00 -20.25
CA TYR A 1034 -8.19 7.05 -20.73
C TYR A 1034 -8.04 6.34 -22.07
N LEU A 1035 -8.53 5.10 -22.16
CA LEU A 1035 -8.37 4.28 -23.36
C LEU A 1035 -9.00 4.93 -24.58
N ASN A 1036 -10.22 5.46 -24.44
CA ASN A 1036 -10.93 6.15 -25.51
C ASN A 1036 -10.24 7.47 -25.90
N GLU A 1037 -9.91 8.33 -24.94
CA GLU A 1037 -9.31 9.63 -25.22
C GLU A 1037 -7.89 9.51 -25.80
N ALA A 1038 -7.05 8.61 -25.27
CA ALA A 1038 -5.68 8.41 -25.73
C ALA A 1038 -5.61 7.80 -27.14
N LYS A 1039 -6.42 6.76 -27.42
CA LYS A 1039 -6.47 6.15 -28.76
C LYS A 1039 -6.92 7.15 -29.82
N GLN A 1040 -7.98 7.91 -29.53
CA GLN A 1040 -8.49 8.91 -30.45
C GLN A 1040 -7.46 10.01 -30.72
N ALA A 1041 -6.89 10.60 -29.65
CA ALA A 1041 -5.89 11.65 -29.78
C ALA A 1041 -4.65 11.21 -30.58
N PHE A 1042 -4.17 9.99 -30.32
CA PHE A 1042 -3.03 9.41 -31.04
C PHE A 1042 -3.32 9.20 -32.53
N VAL A 1043 -4.45 8.57 -32.89
CA VAL A 1043 -4.80 8.30 -34.30
C VAL A 1043 -5.02 9.60 -35.07
N ASP A 1044 -5.73 10.59 -34.48
CA ASP A 1044 -5.98 11.87 -35.13
C ASP A 1044 -4.69 12.64 -35.39
N ALA A 1045 -3.80 12.71 -34.39
CA ALA A 1045 -2.51 13.37 -34.54
C ALA A 1045 -1.60 12.64 -35.54
N TYR A 1046 -1.60 11.31 -35.53
CA TYR A 1046 -0.87 10.50 -36.51
C TYR A 1046 -1.37 10.75 -37.93
N ARG A 1047 -2.68 10.72 -38.17
CA ARG A 1047 -3.29 10.98 -39.48
C ARG A 1047 -2.93 12.36 -40.00
N LEU A 1048 -3.00 13.38 -39.15
CA LEU A 1048 -2.64 14.74 -39.50
C LEU A 1048 -1.16 14.84 -39.90
N ALA A 1049 -0.27 14.23 -39.11
CA ALA A 1049 1.16 14.20 -39.39
C ALA A 1049 1.50 13.30 -40.60
N ALA A 1050 0.72 12.27 -40.90
CA ALA A 1050 0.96 11.35 -42.02
C ALA A 1050 0.24 11.76 -43.31
N ALA A 1051 -0.53 12.86 -43.31
CA ALA A 1051 -1.43 13.24 -44.41
C ALA A 1051 -0.76 13.43 -45.78
N SER A 1052 0.54 13.76 -45.81
CA SER A 1052 1.30 13.93 -47.05
C SER A 1052 2.02 12.67 -47.54
N LEU A 1053 1.86 11.53 -46.86
CA LEU A 1053 2.41 10.26 -47.31
C LEU A 1053 1.74 9.83 -48.62
N ALA A 1054 2.55 9.70 -49.68
CA ALA A 1054 2.05 9.27 -50.97
C ALA A 1054 1.60 7.80 -50.92
N HIS A 1055 0.29 7.58 -51.05
CA HIS A 1055 -0.33 6.26 -51.19
C HIS A 1055 -1.10 6.16 -52.50
N ALA A 1056 -1.47 4.94 -52.89
CA ALA A 1056 -2.25 4.64 -54.08
C ALA A 1056 -3.46 3.74 -53.77
N TRP A 1057 -4.09 3.92 -52.60
CA TRP A 1057 -5.24 3.15 -52.14
C TRP A 1057 -6.27 2.94 -53.26
N GLN A 1058 -6.62 1.68 -53.50
CA GLN A 1058 -7.63 1.32 -54.49
C GLN A 1058 -9.04 1.30 -53.92
N ASP A 1059 -9.16 1.28 -52.58
CA ASP A 1059 -10.41 1.29 -51.83
C ASP A 1059 -10.45 2.53 -50.92
N PRO A 1060 -11.58 3.26 -50.84
CA PRO A 1060 -11.74 4.41 -49.94
C PRO A 1060 -11.52 4.09 -48.45
N GLU A 1061 -11.74 2.85 -48.03
CA GLU A 1061 -11.52 2.38 -46.65
C GLU A 1061 -10.13 1.72 -46.47
N GLY A 1062 -9.22 1.89 -47.43
CA GLY A 1062 -7.94 1.16 -47.45
C GLY A 1062 -7.05 1.41 -46.22
N GLU A 1063 -7.04 2.64 -45.70
CA GLU A 1063 -6.31 3.01 -44.49
C GLU A 1063 -6.91 2.33 -43.24
N ASP A 1064 -8.22 2.45 -43.01
CA ASP A 1064 -8.89 1.82 -41.88
C ASP A 1064 -8.75 0.29 -41.93
N ALA A 1065 -8.81 -0.28 -43.15
CA ALA A 1065 -8.61 -1.70 -43.37
C ALA A 1065 -7.18 -2.14 -43.03
N ALA A 1066 -6.17 -1.34 -43.34
CA ALA A 1066 -4.78 -1.61 -42.97
C ALA A 1066 -4.61 -1.54 -41.44
N LEU A 1067 -5.14 -0.51 -40.77
CA LEU A 1067 -5.09 -0.39 -39.31
C LEU A 1067 -5.74 -1.59 -38.62
N ALA A 1068 -6.92 -2.02 -39.06
CA ALA A 1068 -7.60 -3.20 -38.52
C ALA A 1068 -6.80 -4.50 -38.77
N LEU A 1069 -6.23 -4.67 -39.97
CA LEU A 1069 -5.45 -5.85 -40.32
C LEU A 1069 -4.20 -6.01 -39.45
N PHE A 1070 -3.42 -4.94 -39.28
CA PHE A 1070 -2.20 -4.96 -38.47
C PHE A 1070 -2.49 -4.92 -36.96
N GLY A 1071 -3.65 -4.38 -36.56
CA GLY A 1071 -4.18 -4.54 -35.20
C GLY A 1071 -4.44 -6.01 -34.85
N LEU A 1072 -5.05 -6.77 -35.78
CA LEU A 1072 -5.28 -8.20 -35.61
C LEU A 1072 -3.96 -9.00 -35.60
N GLU A 1073 -2.97 -8.63 -36.42
CA GLU A 1073 -1.62 -9.22 -36.37
C GLU A 1073 -1.02 -9.06 -34.97
N LYS A 1074 -1.01 -7.85 -34.43
CA LYS A 1074 -0.41 -7.55 -33.13
C LYS A 1074 -1.15 -8.22 -31.98
N ALA A 1075 -2.49 -8.22 -31.99
CA ALA A 1075 -3.27 -8.93 -30.98
C ALA A 1075 -3.02 -10.45 -31.00
N ALA A 1076 -2.92 -11.05 -32.20
CA ALA A 1076 -2.61 -12.48 -32.33
C ALA A 1076 -1.19 -12.82 -31.85
N TYR A 1077 -0.21 -11.93 -32.10
CA TYR A 1077 1.13 -12.02 -31.57
C TYR A 1077 1.14 -12.01 -30.03
N GLU A 1078 0.47 -11.03 -29.42
CA GLU A 1078 0.40 -10.87 -27.97
C GLU A 1078 -0.26 -12.08 -27.29
N VAL A 1079 -1.35 -12.61 -27.86
CA VAL A 1079 -1.96 -13.85 -27.36
C VAL A 1079 -0.95 -15.00 -27.33
N ALA A 1080 -0.16 -15.17 -28.38
CA ALA A 1080 0.85 -16.23 -28.42
C ALA A 1080 1.95 -16.01 -27.37
N TYR A 1081 2.44 -14.77 -27.29
CA TYR A 1081 3.48 -14.39 -26.34
C TYR A 1081 3.04 -14.60 -24.88
N GLU A 1082 1.86 -14.11 -24.49
CA GLU A 1082 1.37 -14.24 -23.11
C GLU A 1082 1.00 -15.67 -22.76
N ALA A 1083 0.45 -16.46 -23.70
CA ALA A 1083 0.16 -17.87 -23.45
C ALA A 1083 1.44 -18.68 -23.11
N GLU A 1084 2.57 -18.34 -23.73
CA GLU A 1084 3.83 -19.03 -23.52
C GLU A 1084 4.62 -18.50 -22.31
N ASN A 1085 4.54 -17.21 -22.01
CA ASN A 1085 5.39 -16.57 -20.99
C ASN A 1085 4.63 -16.16 -19.72
N ARG A 1086 3.38 -15.68 -19.82
CA ARG A 1086 2.59 -15.15 -18.69
C ARG A 1086 1.08 -15.45 -18.85
N PRO A 1087 0.65 -16.72 -18.65
CA PRO A 1087 -0.74 -17.13 -18.91
C PRO A 1087 -1.81 -16.34 -18.12
N THR A 1088 -1.45 -15.76 -16.96
CA THR A 1088 -2.35 -14.92 -16.15
C THR A 1088 -2.72 -13.58 -16.82
N TRP A 1089 -1.92 -13.10 -17.78
CA TRP A 1089 -2.16 -11.86 -18.53
C TRP A 1089 -2.96 -12.07 -19.82
N LEU A 1090 -3.26 -13.32 -20.18
CA LEU A 1090 -3.99 -13.70 -21.38
C LEU A 1090 -5.36 -12.99 -21.59
N PRO A 1091 -6.12 -12.58 -20.55
CA PRO A 1091 -7.34 -11.80 -20.73
C PRO A 1091 -7.15 -10.46 -21.47
N VAL A 1092 -5.99 -9.81 -21.34
CA VAL A 1092 -5.72 -8.49 -21.94
C VAL A 1092 -5.69 -8.55 -23.49
N PRO A 1093 -4.85 -9.39 -24.12
CA PRO A 1093 -4.87 -9.53 -25.58
C PRO A 1093 -6.13 -10.24 -26.09
N LEU A 1094 -6.81 -11.06 -25.28
CA LEU A 1094 -8.12 -11.64 -25.62
C LEU A 1094 -9.19 -10.55 -25.82
N HIS A 1095 -9.34 -9.63 -24.87
CA HIS A 1095 -10.28 -8.52 -24.97
C HIS A 1095 -9.92 -7.58 -26.13
N GLY A 1096 -8.62 -7.33 -26.35
CA GLY A 1096 -8.13 -6.57 -27.51
C GLY A 1096 -8.51 -7.20 -28.84
N LEU A 1097 -8.27 -8.51 -28.99
CA LEU A 1097 -8.64 -9.27 -30.19
C LEU A 1097 -10.16 -9.23 -30.43
N TYR A 1098 -10.96 -9.35 -29.37
CA TYR A 1098 -12.41 -9.27 -29.49
C TYR A 1098 -12.88 -7.87 -29.90
N GLY A 1099 -12.31 -6.81 -29.30
CA GLY A 1099 -12.65 -5.42 -29.62
C GLY A 1099 -12.39 -5.06 -31.09
N LEU A 1100 -11.29 -5.55 -31.66
CA LEU A 1100 -10.96 -5.39 -33.08
C LEU A 1100 -11.94 -6.09 -34.03
N LEU A 1101 -12.70 -7.07 -33.54
CA LEU A 1101 -13.69 -7.82 -34.31
C LEU A 1101 -15.12 -7.29 -34.14
N SER A 1102 -15.34 -6.25 -33.32
CA SER A 1102 -16.66 -5.69 -33.00
C SER A 1102 -17.49 -5.26 -34.24
N GLY A 1103 -16.83 -4.90 -35.34
CA GLY A 1103 -17.49 -4.57 -36.62
C GLY A 1103 -18.12 -5.78 -37.34
N LEU A 1104 -17.84 -7.01 -36.92
CA LEU A 1104 -18.46 -8.22 -37.44
C LEU A 1104 -19.75 -8.51 -36.67
N LYS A 1105 -20.86 -8.78 -37.39
CA LYS A 1105 -22.18 -9.09 -36.80
C LYS A 1105 -22.16 -10.14 -35.67
N PRO A 1106 -21.33 -11.20 -35.69
CA PRO A 1106 -21.22 -12.13 -34.57
C PRO A 1106 -20.51 -11.57 -33.33
N PHE A 1107 -20.07 -10.31 -33.31
CA PHE A 1107 -19.28 -9.68 -32.24
C PHE A 1107 -19.76 -8.25 -31.91
N SER A 1108 -20.87 -7.80 -32.51
CA SER A 1108 -21.39 -6.44 -32.39
C SER A 1108 -21.96 -6.06 -31.03
N ASP A 1109 -22.14 -7.03 -30.13
CA ASP A 1109 -22.84 -6.84 -28.84
C ASP A 1109 -22.01 -6.07 -27.80
N LEU A 1110 -20.75 -5.75 -28.12
CA LEU A 1110 -19.86 -4.88 -27.33
C LEU A 1110 -19.71 -3.49 -27.95
N GLY A 1111 -20.27 -3.26 -29.14
CA GLY A 1111 -20.24 -1.97 -29.83
C GLY A 1111 -21.44 -1.10 -29.46
N GLY A 1112 -21.49 -0.66 -28.20
CA GLY A 1112 -22.47 0.32 -27.74
C GLY A 1112 -23.08 -0.01 -26.39
N GLU A 1113 -22.40 0.40 -25.31
CA GLU A 1113 -23.00 1.10 -24.18
C GLU A 1113 -22.14 2.32 -23.83
#